data_AF-A0A0P1AIB6-F1
#
_entry.id   AF-A0A0P1AIB6-F1
#
_cell.length_a   1.000
_cell.length_b   1.000
_cell.length_c   1.000
_cell.angle_alpha   90.00
_cell.angle_beta   90.00
_cell.angle_gamma   90.00
#
_symmetry.space_group_name_H-M   'P 1'
#
loop_
_entity.id
_entity.type
_entity.pdbx_description
1 polymer ?
#
loop_
_entity_poly.entity_id
_entity_poly.type
_entity_poly.pdbx_seq_one_letter_code
_entity_poly.pdbx_strand_id
1 'polypeptide(L)'
;METTPLLEKANNTRSKHPNAWHDFIDLSNMAAQVSMATLARAALLSIDSIFLGHLGIKELAAASIAQLWTNPALYCVWASASALNTLCGQSWGAGNRELTGIWLQFGIVITVLLSVPVVAWYWCIGYVLKYTTDDAEVIALATTFSRIVSGSILPTLVYCCLRQYLQAMGILMPTTIVGTVSIFVATGSNYVLIYGIGSWHGLGFIGSPIATVVASWFQPIALFSYAILYKHYHHRAWYGWNIHALTQSRLQCYLKVAGPISSNSFVSNLASALIALVAAKLGARVVAANAVISGLWSLLWALFWGYGCATQVRVANYLGAGRPELARRMTGLGFICTMVVSIFIAALTSVMGKHIIALYTMDTELVTTCKLVLPIFIIACAFEAVEVLGAGALTGMSQVHTVFWTSTIATWLIDLPVAYIGGITMGYGFPALWVGVLLMELFKAGSFSLALMHVEWSELAKLIKETANAAPNIEQSTVQFMATVADIQPTTPPIVALSLKRRLSNENCSSMAGVGDAPLGKWAQRKEARRNMYATSTDQVRVHRRGLGASSSPNVAALCQKCLQPGHWTYECKNEAVYVQRPSRSQQLRNPKLRQPFNQDKPPEMQEDENQKTESKKKLTLKKKRRGTAKKSKISKRTRRKRRRSSSNSSSSDSSSSSDSSSSSDSDSDSSIDTSSSSSSSCTGYNSSDTNSDNDSNSSPSLSNSDYSSDREYRSKRRRRV
;
A
#
# COMPACT_ATOMS: atom_id res chain seq x y z
N MET A 1 -31.89 39.92 -43.40
CA MET A 1 -32.60 39.95 -42.09
C MET A 1 -33.07 38.53 -41.84
N GLU A 2 -32.74 37.87 -40.73
CA GLU A 2 -31.93 38.30 -39.58
C GLU A 2 -30.86 37.26 -39.24
N THR A 3 -29.75 37.71 -38.64
CA THR A 3 -28.65 36.86 -38.17
C THR A 3 -28.54 36.96 -36.65
N THR A 4 -29.09 35.99 -35.93
CA THR A 4 -28.94 35.88 -34.47
C THR A 4 -28.05 34.67 -34.12
N PRO A 5 -26.96 34.85 -33.36
CA PRO A 5 -25.98 33.79 -33.14
C PRO A 5 -26.39 32.83 -32.01
N LEU A 6 -26.15 31.52 -32.21
CA LEU A 6 -26.32 30.47 -31.20
C LEU A 6 -25.19 30.49 -30.15
N LEU A 7 -25.09 31.59 -29.39
CA LEU A 7 -24.25 31.72 -28.19
C LEU A 7 -25.09 31.67 -26.91
N GLU A 8 -25.95 30.66 -26.78
CA GLU A 8 -26.77 30.49 -25.58
C GLU A 8 -25.94 29.91 -24.41
N LYS A 9 -25.87 30.69 -23.31
CA LYS A 9 -25.46 30.25 -21.96
C LYS A 9 -24.04 29.67 -21.83
N ALA A 10 -23.03 30.38 -22.35
CA ALA A 10 -21.61 30.11 -22.06
C ALA A 10 -21.05 30.86 -20.82
N ASN A 11 -21.80 31.78 -20.21
CA ASN A 11 -21.38 32.56 -19.04
C ASN A 11 -22.46 32.59 -17.94
N ASN A 12 -22.04 32.90 -16.71
CA ASN A 12 -22.88 33.05 -15.51
C ASN A 12 -23.53 31.79 -14.89
N THR A 13 -23.00 30.60 -15.12
CA THR A 13 -22.87 29.65 -13.98
C THR A 13 -21.68 30.06 -13.12
N ARG A 14 -21.84 31.13 -12.33
CA ARG A 14 -20.94 31.48 -11.22
C ARG A 14 -20.88 30.24 -10.33
N SER A 15 -19.77 29.50 -10.36
CA SER A 15 -19.71 28.20 -9.68
C SER A 15 -20.01 28.41 -8.20
N LYS A 16 -21.13 27.87 -7.71
CA LYS A 16 -21.36 27.75 -6.27
C LYS A 16 -20.14 27.02 -5.72
N HIS A 17 -19.29 27.74 -4.98
CA HIS A 17 -18.20 27.11 -4.24
C HIS A 17 -18.84 25.99 -3.41
N PRO A 18 -18.28 24.77 -3.38
CA PRO A 18 -18.81 23.74 -2.52
C PRO A 18 -18.90 24.32 -1.11
N ASN A 19 -20.07 24.17 -0.48
CA ASN A 19 -20.29 24.67 0.88
C ASN A 19 -19.15 24.14 1.76
N ALA A 20 -18.57 24.96 2.63
CA ALA A 20 -17.46 24.52 3.50
C ALA A 20 -17.83 23.24 4.28
N TRP A 21 -19.12 23.11 4.60
CA TRP A 21 -19.75 21.93 5.20
C TRP A 21 -19.67 20.66 4.34
N HIS A 22 -19.83 20.74 3.02
CA HIS A 22 -19.64 19.59 2.14
C HIS A 22 -18.17 19.21 2.07
N ASP A 23 -17.26 20.18 1.88
CA ASP A 23 -15.81 19.95 1.88
C ASP A 23 -15.35 19.27 3.19
N PHE A 24 -15.92 19.69 4.34
CA PHE A 24 -15.69 19.11 5.66
C PHE A 24 -16.18 17.66 5.77
N ILE A 25 -17.44 17.38 5.43
CA ILE A 25 -18.00 16.02 5.44
C ILE A 25 -17.20 15.09 4.54
N ASP A 26 -16.81 15.55 3.35
CA ASP A 26 -16.02 14.80 2.37
C ASP A 26 -14.60 14.47 2.86
N LEU A 27 -13.99 15.37 3.63
CA LEU A 27 -12.67 15.19 4.23
C LEU A 27 -12.73 14.26 5.45
N SER A 28 -13.66 14.49 6.38
CA SER A 28 -13.81 13.69 7.60
C SER A 28 -14.28 12.25 7.33
N ASN A 29 -15.18 12.03 6.36
CA ASN A 29 -15.53 10.68 5.92
C ASN A 29 -14.32 9.91 5.38
N MET A 30 -13.49 10.59 4.57
CA MET A 30 -12.27 10.01 4.04
C MET A 30 -11.25 9.72 5.15
N ALA A 31 -11.02 10.68 6.06
CA ALA A 31 -10.11 10.52 7.19
C ALA A 31 -10.51 9.35 8.09
N ALA A 32 -11.79 9.26 8.50
CA ALA A 32 -12.31 8.16 9.31
C ALA A 32 -12.13 6.80 8.61
N GLN A 33 -12.35 6.72 7.30
CA GLN A 33 -12.13 5.48 6.52
C GLN A 33 -10.65 5.10 6.45
N VAL A 34 -9.73 6.06 6.28
CA VAL A 34 -8.29 5.78 6.36
C VAL A 34 -7.90 5.32 7.77
N SER A 35 -8.35 6.01 8.82
CA SER A 35 -8.05 5.66 10.22
C SER A 35 -8.55 4.28 10.61
N MET A 36 -9.78 3.91 10.25
CA MET A 36 -10.30 2.55 10.47
C MET A 36 -9.42 1.50 9.78
N ALA A 37 -8.94 1.77 8.56
CA ALA A 37 -8.03 0.85 7.85
C ALA A 37 -6.62 0.79 8.49
N THR A 38 -6.14 1.87 9.11
CA THR A 38 -4.87 1.88 9.87
C THR A 38 -5.02 1.15 11.21
N LEU A 39 -6.10 1.39 11.97
CA LEU A 39 -6.41 0.67 13.21
C LEU A 39 -6.59 -0.84 12.95
N ALA A 40 -7.25 -1.21 11.84
CA ALA A 40 -7.34 -2.61 11.42
C ALA A 40 -5.97 -3.24 11.14
N ARG A 41 -5.02 -2.48 10.56
CA ARG A 41 -3.63 -2.93 10.39
C ARG A 41 -2.88 -3.07 11.71
N ALA A 42 -3.08 -2.15 12.65
CA ALA A 42 -2.49 -2.26 13.99
C ALA A 42 -3.00 -3.51 14.72
N ALA A 43 -4.31 -3.75 14.69
CA ALA A 43 -4.93 -4.93 15.29
C ALA A 43 -4.37 -6.26 14.73
N LEU A 44 -4.08 -6.34 13.42
CA LEU A 44 -3.42 -7.52 12.82
C LEU A 44 -2.05 -7.82 13.44
N LEU A 45 -1.23 -6.80 13.69
CA LEU A 45 0.08 -6.96 14.33
C LEU A 45 -0.05 -7.34 15.81
N SER A 46 -1.07 -6.79 16.50
CA SER A 46 -1.40 -7.18 17.87
C SER A 46 -1.87 -8.63 17.97
N ILE A 47 -2.67 -9.13 17.02
CA ILE A 47 -3.18 -10.50 17.00
C ILE A 47 -2.03 -11.52 16.93
N ASP A 48 -1.12 -11.39 15.96
CA ASP A 48 0.03 -12.30 15.84
C ASP A 48 0.87 -12.30 17.14
N SER A 49 1.07 -11.12 17.73
CA SER A 49 1.79 -10.96 19.01
C SER A 49 1.07 -11.63 20.20
N ILE A 50 -0.25 -11.52 20.29
CA ILE A 50 -1.06 -12.16 21.34
C ILE A 50 -0.99 -13.69 21.24
N PHE A 51 -1.10 -14.25 20.03
CA PHE A 51 -0.98 -15.70 19.84
C PHE A 51 0.43 -16.23 20.16
N LEU A 52 1.48 -15.47 19.82
CA LEU A 52 2.86 -15.81 20.16
C LEU A 52 3.14 -15.71 21.67
N GLY A 53 2.57 -14.71 22.36
CA GLY A 53 2.67 -14.59 23.82
C GLY A 53 2.06 -15.77 24.59
N HIS A 54 0.98 -16.37 24.08
CA HIS A 54 0.39 -17.59 24.64
C HIS A 54 1.18 -18.87 24.34
N LEU A 55 2.04 -18.88 23.31
CA LEU A 55 2.95 -19.99 23.03
C LEU A 55 4.15 -19.99 23.96
N GLY A 56 4.75 -18.82 24.19
CA GLY A 56 5.83 -18.67 25.16
C GLY A 56 6.62 -17.37 25.03
N ILE A 57 7.42 -17.08 26.07
CA ILE A 57 8.23 -15.86 26.17
C ILE A 57 9.34 -15.85 25.12
N LYS A 58 9.94 -17.02 24.82
CA LYS A 58 11.00 -17.15 23.80
C LYS A 58 10.47 -16.95 22.40
N GLU A 59 9.28 -17.46 22.11
CA GLU A 59 8.55 -17.35 20.87
C GLU A 59 8.20 -15.89 20.57
N LEU A 60 7.63 -15.19 21.55
CA LEU A 60 7.32 -13.76 21.45
C LEU A 60 8.59 -12.90 21.31
N ALA A 61 9.64 -13.18 22.08
CA ALA A 61 10.92 -12.48 21.99
C ALA A 61 11.58 -12.68 20.61
N ALA A 62 11.58 -13.92 20.10
CA ALA A 62 12.12 -14.27 18.79
C ALA A 62 11.39 -13.53 17.66
N ALA A 63 10.06 -13.49 17.68
CA ALA A 63 9.28 -12.75 16.71
C ALA A 63 9.49 -11.22 16.83
N SER A 64 9.65 -10.69 18.05
CA SER A 64 9.90 -9.26 18.27
C SER A 64 11.28 -8.83 17.77
N ILE A 65 12.34 -9.62 18.05
CA ILE A 65 13.70 -9.38 17.58
C ILE A 65 13.80 -9.57 16.06
N ALA A 66 13.05 -10.52 15.48
CA ALA A 66 12.90 -10.64 14.03
C ALA A 66 12.28 -9.37 13.43
N GLN A 67 11.17 -8.89 14.01
CA GLN A 67 10.47 -7.69 13.54
C GLN A 67 11.35 -6.43 13.64
N LEU A 68 12.14 -6.26 14.70
CA LEU A 68 13.06 -5.13 14.88
C LEU A 68 13.99 -4.91 13.68
N TRP A 69 14.55 -5.99 13.11
CA TRP A 69 15.48 -5.92 11.97
C TRP A 69 14.84 -6.08 10.59
N THR A 70 13.59 -6.54 10.52
CA THR A 70 12.87 -6.75 9.25
C THR A 70 11.91 -5.61 8.90
N ASN A 71 11.30 -4.97 9.90
CA ASN A 71 10.38 -3.85 9.71
C ASN A 71 10.98 -2.66 8.96
N PRO A 72 12.21 -2.16 9.22
CA PRO A 72 12.74 -1.00 8.49
C PRO A 72 12.86 -1.24 6.98
N ALA A 73 13.28 -2.43 6.57
CA ALA A 73 13.38 -2.82 5.16
C ALA A 73 12.00 -2.95 4.48
N LEU A 74 11.00 -3.50 5.18
CA LEU A 74 9.63 -3.59 4.68
C LEU A 74 8.94 -2.22 4.60
N TYR A 75 9.09 -1.38 5.63
CA TYR A 75 8.46 -0.06 5.68
C TYR A 75 9.03 0.90 4.64
N CYS A 76 10.32 0.82 4.32
CA CYS A 76 10.92 1.51 3.18
C CYS A 76 10.13 1.29 1.87
N VAL A 77 9.92 0.02 1.48
CA VAL A 77 9.21 -0.32 0.23
C VAL A 77 7.70 -0.08 0.35
N TRP A 78 7.11 -0.30 1.52
CA TRP A 78 5.68 -0.03 1.77
C TRP A 78 5.36 1.48 1.67
N ALA A 79 6.22 2.34 2.18
CA ALA A 79 6.06 3.79 2.13
C ALA A 79 6.22 4.33 0.70
N SER A 80 7.03 3.69 -0.14
CA SER A 80 7.18 4.04 -1.57
C SER A 80 5.83 4.13 -2.30
N ALA A 81 4.86 3.31 -1.92
CA ALA A 81 3.51 3.29 -2.50
C ALA A 81 2.66 4.52 -2.11
N SER A 82 3.04 5.31 -1.10
CA SER A 82 2.36 6.58 -0.77
C SER A 82 2.55 7.65 -1.86
N ALA A 83 3.59 7.51 -2.70
CA ALA A 83 3.73 8.32 -3.91
C ALA A 83 2.52 8.17 -4.87
N LEU A 84 1.79 7.04 -4.81
CA LEU A 84 0.58 6.84 -5.60
C LEU A 84 -0.55 7.78 -5.16
N ASN A 85 -0.71 8.08 -3.86
CA ASN A 85 -1.73 9.05 -3.41
C ASN A 85 -1.54 10.42 -4.08
N THR A 86 -0.28 10.84 -4.21
CA THR A 86 0.12 12.09 -4.88
C THR A 86 -0.02 12.00 -6.39
N LEU A 87 0.64 11.03 -7.05
CA LEU A 87 0.71 10.94 -8.52
C LEU A 87 -0.62 10.49 -9.16
N CYS A 88 -1.30 9.50 -8.56
CA CYS A 88 -2.64 9.11 -8.98
C CYS A 88 -3.65 10.22 -8.66
N GLY A 89 -3.49 10.93 -7.53
CA GLY A 89 -4.37 12.05 -7.18
C GLY A 89 -4.25 13.23 -8.16
N GLN A 90 -3.04 13.69 -8.44
CA GLN A 90 -2.79 14.77 -9.40
C GLN A 90 -3.29 14.42 -10.81
N SER A 91 -3.04 13.20 -11.30
CA SER A 91 -3.56 12.75 -12.61
C SER A 91 -5.08 12.59 -12.66
N TRP A 92 -5.69 12.07 -11.58
CA TRP A 92 -7.14 11.93 -11.45
C TRP A 92 -7.85 13.30 -11.38
N GLY A 93 -7.28 14.24 -10.61
CA GLY A 93 -7.74 15.62 -10.50
C GLY A 93 -7.63 16.38 -11.83
N ALA A 94 -6.56 16.16 -12.59
CA ALA A 94 -6.39 16.68 -13.95
C ALA A 94 -7.36 16.05 -14.98
N GLY A 95 -8.11 15.02 -14.59
CA GLY A 95 -9.00 14.26 -15.48
C GLY A 95 -8.27 13.26 -16.40
N ASN A 96 -6.94 13.17 -16.34
CA ASN A 96 -6.15 12.22 -17.12
C ASN A 96 -6.14 10.84 -16.44
N ARG A 97 -7.26 10.13 -16.58
CA ARG A 97 -7.49 8.84 -15.93
C ARG A 97 -6.59 7.72 -16.45
N GLU A 98 -6.09 7.82 -17.69
CA GLU A 98 -5.14 6.85 -18.24
C GLU A 98 -3.79 6.94 -17.53
N LEU A 99 -3.29 8.16 -17.32
CA LEU A 99 -2.07 8.41 -16.55
C LEU A 99 -2.19 7.88 -15.11
N THR A 100 -3.38 7.95 -14.50
CA THR A 100 -3.66 7.33 -13.19
C THR A 100 -3.43 5.81 -13.20
N GLY A 101 -3.86 5.11 -14.26
CA GLY A 101 -3.62 3.67 -14.44
C GLY A 101 -2.18 3.31 -14.80
N ILE A 102 -1.44 4.22 -15.45
CA ILE A 102 -0.01 4.09 -15.73
C ILE A 102 0.79 4.23 -14.43
N TRP A 103 0.45 5.19 -13.55
CA TRP A 103 1.10 5.31 -12.24
C TRP A 103 0.89 4.08 -11.35
N LEU A 104 -0.28 3.44 -11.37
CA LEU A 104 -0.50 2.15 -10.71
C LEU A 104 0.45 1.07 -11.22
N GLN A 105 0.66 0.99 -12.54
CA GLN A 105 1.57 0.01 -13.14
C GLN A 105 3.02 0.25 -12.71
N PHE A 106 3.48 1.51 -12.72
CA PHE A 106 4.80 1.88 -12.16
C PHE A 106 4.90 1.49 -10.68
N GLY A 107 3.89 1.80 -9.88
CA GLY A 107 3.83 1.43 -8.47
C GLY A 107 3.98 -0.07 -8.25
N ILE A 108 3.16 -0.89 -8.91
CA ILE A 108 3.23 -2.36 -8.81
C ILE A 108 4.60 -2.89 -9.27
N VAL A 109 5.09 -2.45 -10.44
CA VAL A 109 6.36 -2.95 -11.01
C VAL A 109 7.55 -2.61 -10.11
N ILE A 110 7.68 -1.36 -9.65
CA ILE A 110 8.77 -0.92 -8.78
C ILE A 110 8.68 -1.61 -7.43
N THR A 111 7.48 -1.72 -6.86
CA THR A 111 7.27 -2.35 -5.54
C THR A 111 7.54 -3.85 -5.58
N VAL A 112 7.18 -4.56 -6.67
CA VAL A 112 7.54 -5.97 -6.87
C VAL A 112 9.05 -6.13 -7.06
N LEU A 113 9.70 -5.27 -7.86
CA LEU A 113 11.16 -5.27 -8.03
C LEU A 113 11.89 -5.08 -6.69
N LEU A 114 11.46 -4.10 -5.89
CA LEU A 114 12.00 -3.83 -4.56
C LEU A 114 11.64 -4.89 -3.51
N SER A 115 10.62 -5.73 -3.74
CA SER A 115 10.31 -6.85 -2.84
C SER A 115 11.43 -7.91 -2.84
N VAL A 116 12.15 -8.09 -3.95
CA VAL A 116 13.22 -9.09 -4.11
C VAL A 116 14.39 -8.88 -3.13
N PRO A 117 15.01 -7.68 -3.03
CA PRO A 117 16.07 -7.45 -2.04
C PRO A 117 15.56 -7.51 -0.59
N VAL A 118 14.29 -7.16 -0.31
CA VAL A 118 13.71 -7.31 1.05
C VAL A 118 13.51 -8.78 1.40
N VAL A 119 13.05 -9.63 0.47
CA VAL A 119 13.03 -11.09 0.65
C VAL A 119 14.43 -11.64 0.90
N ALA A 120 15.44 -11.20 0.13
CA ALA A 120 16.83 -11.61 0.35
C ALA A 120 17.35 -11.21 1.75
N TRP A 121 17.03 -9.99 2.21
CA TRP A 121 17.36 -9.51 3.56
C TRP A 121 16.75 -10.42 4.65
N TYR A 122 15.46 -10.76 4.53
CA TYR A 122 14.78 -11.65 5.48
C TYR A 122 15.41 -13.05 5.58
N TRP A 123 16.03 -13.55 4.50
CA TRP A 123 16.73 -14.84 4.49
C TRP A 123 18.13 -14.77 5.11
N CYS A 124 18.80 -13.62 5.00
CA CYS A 124 20.10 -13.31 5.59
C CYS A 124 20.01 -12.81 7.06
N ILE A 125 18.82 -12.54 7.58
CA ILE A 125 18.61 -11.93 8.90
C ILE A 125 19.32 -12.67 10.06
N GLY A 126 19.48 -13.99 9.96
CA GLY A 126 20.17 -14.82 10.96
C GLY A 126 21.68 -14.56 11.11
N TYR A 127 22.28 -13.75 10.24
CA TYR A 127 23.62 -13.17 10.47
C TYR A 127 23.54 -11.91 11.36
N VAL A 128 22.53 -11.06 11.15
CA VAL A 128 22.33 -9.80 11.89
C VAL A 128 21.92 -10.07 13.34
N LEU A 129 21.05 -11.05 13.58
CA LEU A 129 20.54 -11.35 14.93
C LEU A 129 21.62 -11.76 15.94
N LYS A 130 22.75 -12.30 15.48
CA LYS A 130 23.92 -12.63 16.32
C LYS A 130 24.59 -11.42 16.95
N TYR A 131 24.33 -10.21 16.44
CA TYR A 131 24.79 -8.95 17.05
C TYR A 131 23.76 -8.37 18.04
N THR A 132 22.61 -9.04 18.23
CA THR A 132 21.49 -8.56 19.08
C THR A 132 21.23 -9.45 20.29
N THR A 133 21.44 -10.76 20.17
CA THR A 133 21.27 -11.71 21.28
C THR A 133 22.18 -12.92 21.09
N ASP A 134 22.67 -13.48 22.20
CA ASP A 134 23.50 -14.68 22.24
C ASP A 134 22.68 -15.98 22.37
N ASP A 135 21.35 -15.89 22.60
CA ASP A 135 20.49 -17.08 22.71
C ASP A 135 20.28 -17.72 21.33
N ALA A 136 20.97 -18.85 21.12
CA ALA A 136 20.93 -19.63 19.89
C ALA A 136 19.54 -20.21 19.55
N GLU A 137 18.67 -20.43 20.55
CA GLU A 137 17.29 -20.89 20.34
C GLU A 137 16.42 -19.73 19.83
N VAL A 138 16.55 -18.54 20.45
CA VAL A 138 15.88 -17.32 19.99
C VAL A 138 16.33 -16.94 18.57
N ILE A 139 17.63 -17.02 18.26
CA ILE A 139 18.14 -16.83 16.89
C ILE A 139 17.51 -17.83 15.90
N ALA A 140 17.40 -19.11 16.28
CA ALA A 140 16.85 -20.16 15.41
C ALA A 140 15.35 -19.99 15.15
N LEU A 141 14.57 -19.66 16.19
CA LEU A 141 13.15 -19.33 16.09
C LEU A 141 12.95 -18.10 15.20
N ALA A 142 13.65 -17.01 15.48
CA ALA A 142 13.52 -15.74 14.76
C ALA A 142 13.96 -15.83 13.29
N THR A 143 15.03 -16.61 13.00
CA THR A 143 15.46 -16.89 11.62
C THR A 143 14.41 -17.72 10.87
N THR A 144 13.76 -18.67 11.54
CA THR A 144 12.65 -19.46 10.97
C THR A 144 11.43 -18.59 10.69
N PHE A 145 11.05 -17.74 11.65
CA PHE A 145 9.96 -16.78 11.54
C PHE A 145 10.13 -15.87 10.31
N SER A 146 11.24 -15.15 10.21
CA SER A 146 11.50 -14.23 9.09
C SER A 146 11.51 -14.93 7.73
N ARG A 147 12.06 -16.15 7.62
CA ARG A 147 12.04 -16.91 6.36
C ARG A 147 10.62 -17.27 5.92
N ILE A 148 9.74 -17.63 6.85
CA ILE A 148 8.34 -17.91 6.54
C ILE A 148 7.59 -16.61 6.20
N VAL A 149 7.71 -15.57 7.04
CA VAL A 149 7.08 -14.26 6.82
C VAL A 149 7.54 -13.61 5.51
N SER A 150 8.72 -13.96 4.96
CA SER A 150 9.14 -13.45 3.65
C SER A 150 8.12 -13.72 2.51
N GLY A 151 7.29 -14.76 2.64
CA GLY A 151 6.18 -15.05 1.70
C GLY A 151 4.99 -14.08 1.78
N SER A 152 4.93 -13.20 2.78
CA SER A 152 3.89 -12.18 2.96
C SER A 152 4.26 -10.82 2.34
N ILE A 153 5.55 -10.59 2.06
CA ILE A 153 6.09 -9.30 1.59
C ILE A 153 5.40 -8.87 0.29
N LEU A 154 5.53 -9.68 -0.78
CA LEU A 154 4.97 -9.38 -2.10
C LEU A 154 3.45 -9.10 -2.07
N PRO A 155 2.58 -9.95 -1.51
CA PRO A 155 1.14 -9.69 -1.51
C PRO A 155 0.74 -8.50 -0.62
N THR A 156 1.40 -8.28 0.54
CA THR A 156 1.19 -7.09 1.39
C THR A 156 1.51 -5.80 0.62
N LEU A 157 2.60 -5.83 -0.13
CA LEU A 157 3.07 -4.70 -0.93
C LEU A 157 2.16 -4.42 -2.14
N VAL A 158 1.72 -5.46 -2.86
CA VAL A 158 0.74 -5.31 -3.95
C VAL A 158 -0.61 -4.81 -3.43
N TYR A 159 -1.08 -5.31 -2.28
CA TYR A 159 -2.27 -4.78 -1.60
C TYR A 159 -2.10 -3.30 -1.24
N CYS A 160 -0.92 -2.89 -0.79
CA CYS A 160 -0.61 -1.48 -0.55
C CYS A 160 -0.81 -0.65 -1.82
N CYS A 161 -0.20 -1.01 -2.96
CA CYS A 161 -0.37 -0.27 -4.22
C CYS A 161 -1.85 -0.13 -4.64
N LEU A 162 -2.63 -1.21 -4.58
CA LEU A 162 -4.06 -1.18 -4.91
C LEU A 162 -4.87 -0.32 -3.93
N ARG A 163 -4.57 -0.39 -2.63
CA ARG A 163 -5.20 0.43 -1.58
C ARG A 163 -4.95 1.92 -1.83
N GLN A 164 -3.70 2.31 -2.11
CA GLN A 164 -3.30 3.70 -2.33
C GLN A 164 -3.97 4.27 -3.60
N TYR A 165 -4.00 3.49 -4.69
CA TYR A 165 -4.67 3.85 -5.95
C TYR A 165 -6.19 4.08 -5.80
N LEU A 166 -6.89 3.19 -5.08
CA LEU A 166 -8.31 3.38 -4.79
C LEU A 166 -8.56 4.56 -3.85
N GLN A 167 -7.66 4.77 -2.87
CA GLN A 167 -7.70 5.92 -1.96
C GLN A 167 -7.52 7.25 -2.71
N ALA A 168 -6.62 7.33 -3.69
CA ALA A 168 -6.40 8.52 -4.53
C ALA A 168 -7.67 8.97 -5.29
N MET A 169 -8.49 8.01 -5.74
CA MET A 169 -9.78 8.30 -6.37
C MET A 169 -10.92 8.62 -5.38
N GLY A 170 -10.69 8.50 -4.07
CA GLY A 170 -11.72 8.64 -3.04
C GLY A 170 -12.61 7.39 -2.86
N ILE A 171 -12.15 6.19 -3.23
CA ILE A 171 -12.92 4.94 -3.17
C ILE A 171 -12.39 4.06 -2.03
N LEU A 172 -12.71 4.41 -0.77
CA LEU A 172 -12.13 3.75 0.42
C LEU A 172 -12.98 2.63 1.04
N MET A 173 -14.30 2.62 0.83
CA MET A 173 -15.18 1.55 1.35
C MET A 173 -14.72 0.11 1.02
N PRO A 174 -14.10 -0.20 -0.14
CA PRO A 174 -13.56 -1.54 -0.39
C PRO A 174 -12.36 -1.88 0.49
N THR A 175 -11.50 -0.90 0.78
CA THR A 175 -10.24 -1.15 1.52
C THR A 175 -10.48 -1.23 3.02
N THR A 176 -11.50 -0.52 3.55
CA THR A 176 -11.96 -0.72 4.94
C THR A 176 -12.60 -2.09 5.12
N ILE A 177 -13.54 -2.49 4.25
CA ILE A 177 -14.21 -3.80 4.34
C ILE A 177 -13.19 -4.95 4.24
N VAL A 178 -12.28 -4.91 3.26
CA VAL A 178 -11.22 -5.94 3.14
C VAL A 178 -10.30 -5.92 4.36
N GLY A 179 -9.96 -4.74 4.90
CA GLY A 179 -9.19 -4.61 6.14
C GLY A 179 -9.88 -5.29 7.32
N THR A 180 -11.15 -4.96 7.60
CA THR A 180 -11.93 -5.56 8.69
C THR A 180 -12.09 -7.07 8.54
N VAL A 181 -12.43 -7.57 7.34
CA VAL A 181 -12.55 -9.02 7.10
C VAL A 181 -11.19 -9.73 7.28
N SER A 182 -10.09 -9.07 6.93
CA SER A 182 -8.74 -9.63 7.14
C SER A 182 -8.41 -9.87 8.61
N ILE A 183 -8.98 -9.10 9.55
CA ILE A 183 -8.82 -9.33 11.00
C ILE A 183 -9.38 -10.71 11.36
N PHE A 184 -10.62 -11.01 10.97
CA PHE A 184 -11.25 -12.30 11.23
C PHE A 184 -10.51 -13.45 10.53
N VAL A 185 -10.03 -13.25 9.30
CA VAL A 185 -9.22 -14.24 8.58
C VAL A 185 -7.89 -14.50 9.29
N ALA A 186 -7.22 -13.47 9.82
CA ALA A 186 -5.95 -13.61 10.54
C ALA A 186 -6.12 -14.27 11.92
N THR A 187 -7.13 -13.87 12.71
CA THR A 187 -7.45 -14.51 13.99
C THR A 187 -7.81 -15.98 13.81
N GLY A 188 -8.67 -16.28 12.82
CA GLY A 188 -9.05 -17.65 12.47
C GLY A 188 -7.85 -18.46 11.99
N SER A 189 -7.02 -17.91 11.09
CA SER A 189 -5.83 -18.60 10.58
C SER A 189 -4.81 -18.87 11.68
N ASN A 190 -4.54 -17.91 12.58
CA ASN A 190 -3.66 -18.13 13.73
C ASN A 190 -4.19 -19.26 14.63
N TYR A 191 -5.46 -19.19 15.03
CA TYR A 191 -6.07 -20.23 15.89
C TYR A 191 -5.97 -21.63 15.25
N VAL A 192 -6.37 -21.77 13.98
CA VAL A 192 -6.36 -23.05 13.26
C VAL A 192 -4.95 -23.58 13.04
N LEU A 193 -3.99 -22.72 12.68
CA LEU A 193 -2.63 -23.16 12.35
C LEU A 193 -1.77 -23.40 13.60
N ILE A 194 -2.04 -22.72 14.71
CA ILE A 194 -1.27 -22.88 15.97
C ILE A 194 -1.78 -24.08 16.76
N TYR A 195 -3.09 -24.13 17.06
CA TYR A 195 -3.68 -25.17 17.92
C TYR A 195 -4.14 -26.41 17.14
N GLY A 196 -4.54 -26.25 15.88
CA GLY A 196 -5.10 -27.32 15.06
C GLY A 196 -6.63 -27.46 15.21
N ILE A 197 -7.23 -28.37 14.44
CA ILE A 197 -8.64 -28.73 14.51
C ILE A 197 -8.80 -30.25 14.42
N GLY A 198 -9.64 -30.81 15.30
CA GLY A 198 -10.01 -32.23 15.29
C GLY A 198 -8.80 -33.13 15.51
N SER A 199 -8.51 -34.01 14.54
CA SER A 199 -7.38 -34.94 14.60
C SER A 199 -6.03 -34.33 14.22
N TRP A 200 -5.99 -33.10 13.69
CA TRP A 200 -4.73 -32.46 13.28
C TRP A 200 -4.12 -31.69 14.44
N HIS A 201 -2.94 -32.13 14.91
CA HIS A 201 -2.13 -31.36 15.83
C HIS A 201 -1.56 -30.14 15.09
N GLY A 202 -1.74 -28.95 15.66
CA GLY A 202 -1.29 -27.68 15.05
C GLY A 202 0.23 -27.55 14.91
N LEU A 203 0.64 -26.51 14.21
CA LEU A 203 2.04 -26.22 13.85
C LEU A 203 2.78 -25.41 14.94
N GLY A 204 2.11 -25.07 16.05
CA GLY A 204 2.69 -24.28 17.14
C GLY A 204 3.25 -22.94 16.64
N PHE A 205 4.48 -22.61 17.04
CA PHE A 205 5.20 -21.40 16.60
C PHE A 205 5.25 -21.20 15.08
N ILE A 206 5.33 -22.28 14.30
CA ILE A 206 5.37 -22.21 12.82
C ILE A 206 3.99 -21.83 12.25
N GLY A 207 2.90 -22.04 12.99
CA GLY A 207 1.55 -21.69 12.58
C GLY A 207 1.32 -20.19 12.44
N SER A 208 1.85 -19.38 13.35
CA SER A 208 1.68 -17.91 13.36
C SER A 208 2.22 -17.23 12.09
N PRO A 209 3.49 -17.36 11.68
CA PRO A 209 3.99 -16.69 10.47
C PRO A 209 3.34 -17.24 9.19
N ILE A 210 2.83 -18.49 9.18
CA ILE A 210 2.02 -18.99 8.06
C ILE A 210 0.64 -18.32 8.05
N ALA A 211 0.02 -18.07 9.20
CA ALA A 211 -1.23 -17.30 9.30
C ALA A 211 -1.05 -15.88 8.76
N THR A 212 0.04 -15.19 9.11
CA THR A 212 0.39 -13.87 8.57
C THR A 212 0.50 -13.90 7.04
N VAL A 213 1.15 -14.94 6.47
CA VAL A 213 1.26 -15.14 5.00
C VAL A 213 -0.12 -15.36 4.38
N VAL A 214 -0.97 -16.23 4.93
CA VAL A 214 -2.31 -16.52 4.41
C VAL A 214 -3.20 -15.27 4.43
N ALA A 215 -3.22 -14.52 5.54
CA ALA A 215 -3.97 -13.27 5.65
C ALA A 215 -3.45 -12.19 4.68
N SER A 216 -2.12 -12.12 4.49
CA SER A 216 -1.50 -11.20 3.54
C SER A 216 -1.81 -11.54 2.07
N TRP A 217 -1.97 -12.82 1.72
CA TRP A 217 -2.44 -13.24 0.38
C TRP A 217 -3.94 -13.00 0.17
N PHE A 218 -4.75 -13.13 1.23
CA PHE A 218 -6.19 -12.82 1.18
C PHE A 218 -6.44 -11.34 0.81
N GLN A 219 -5.72 -10.40 1.42
CA GLN A 219 -5.87 -8.95 1.23
C GLN A 219 -5.90 -8.48 -0.25
N PRO A 220 -4.87 -8.72 -1.08
CA PRO A 220 -4.86 -8.28 -2.48
C PRO A 220 -5.88 -9.06 -3.31
N ILE A 221 -6.12 -10.35 -3.03
CA ILE A 221 -7.08 -11.17 -3.78
C ILE A 221 -8.52 -10.66 -3.55
N ALA A 222 -8.88 -10.38 -2.30
CA ALA A 222 -10.18 -9.81 -1.94
C ALA A 222 -10.38 -8.40 -2.52
N LEU A 223 -9.35 -7.54 -2.46
CA LEU A 223 -9.42 -6.19 -3.01
C LEU A 223 -9.49 -6.19 -4.55
N PHE A 224 -8.68 -7.03 -5.22
CA PHE A 224 -8.69 -7.20 -6.67
C PHE A 224 -10.04 -7.72 -7.16
N SER A 225 -10.54 -8.81 -6.57
CA SER A 225 -11.83 -9.40 -6.97
C SER A 225 -13.01 -8.44 -6.76
N TYR A 226 -13.08 -7.73 -5.63
CA TYR A 226 -14.11 -6.72 -5.43
C TYR A 226 -14.00 -5.57 -6.44
N ALA A 227 -12.81 -4.95 -6.57
CA ALA A 227 -12.65 -3.74 -7.37
C ALA A 227 -12.73 -3.99 -8.88
N ILE A 228 -12.26 -5.16 -9.35
CA ILE A 228 -12.15 -5.48 -10.77
C ILE A 228 -13.26 -6.39 -11.25
N LEU A 229 -13.55 -7.50 -10.55
CA LEU A 229 -14.53 -8.49 -11.02
C LEU A 229 -15.98 -8.15 -10.64
N TYR A 230 -16.21 -7.47 -9.50
CA TYR A 230 -17.57 -7.16 -9.04
C TYR A 230 -18.02 -5.72 -9.34
N LYS A 231 -17.15 -4.72 -9.13
CA LYS A 231 -17.50 -3.29 -9.35
C LYS A 231 -16.95 -2.68 -10.64
N HIS A 232 -16.10 -3.40 -11.38
CA HIS A 232 -15.48 -2.92 -12.63
C HIS A 232 -14.85 -1.52 -12.56
N TYR A 233 -14.31 -1.12 -11.40
CA TYR A 233 -13.74 0.23 -11.22
C TYR A 233 -12.55 0.51 -12.15
N HIS A 234 -11.86 -0.55 -12.60
CA HIS A 234 -10.82 -0.47 -13.63
C HIS A 234 -11.28 0.28 -14.90
N HIS A 235 -12.55 0.11 -15.33
CA HIS A 235 -13.06 0.74 -16.56
C HIS A 235 -13.06 2.29 -16.49
N ARG A 236 -12.88 2.89 -15.30
CA ARG A 236 -12.70 4.35 -15.19
C ARG A 236 -11.28 4.83 -15.46
N ALA A 237 -10.24 4.04 -15.15
CA ALA A 237 -8.85 4.53 -15.05
C ALA A 237 -7.75 3.51 -15.36
N TRP A 238 -8.07 2.27 -15.76
CA TRP A 238 -7.10 1.25 -16.10
C TRP A 238 -7.62 0.38 -17.25
N TYR A 239 -7.18 0.72 -18.46
CA TYR A 239 -7.58 0.04 -19.70
C TYR A 239 -6.78 -1.24 -20.01
N GLY A 240 -5.98 -1.72 -19.06
CA GLY A 240 -5.08 -2.87 -19.22
C GLY A 240 -3.60 -2.53 -18.97
N TRP A 241 -2.74 -3.54 -19.11
CA TRP A 241 -1.29 -3.35 -19.03
C TRP A 241 -0.76 -2.77 -20.34
N ASN A 242 -0.02 -1.66 -20.26
CA ASN A 242 0.65 -1.05 -21.41
C ASN A 242 2.14 -0.92 -21.15
N ILE A 243 2.92 -1.91 -21.62
CA ILE A 243 4.38 -1.95 -21.44
C ILE A 243 5.07 -0.75 -22.13
N HIS A 244 4.50 -0.22 -23.22
CA HIS A 244 5.08 0.91 -23.95
C HIS A 244 4.95 2.25 -23.19
N ALA A 245 4.02 2.34 -22.22
CA ALA A 245 3.87 3.51 -21.35
C ALA A 245 4.91 3.58 -20.20
N LEU A 246 5.77 2.56 -20.05
CA LEU A 246 6.84 2.49 -19.05
C LEU A 246 8.10 3.29 -19.46
N THR A 247 7.90 4.54 -19.90
CA THR A 247 8.98 5.42 -20.38
C THR A 247 9.95 5.80 -19.25
N GLN A 248 11.26 5.89 -19.55
CA GLN A 248 12.31 6.25 -18.59
C GLN A 248 12.07 7.61 -17.91
N SER A 249 11.48 8.58 -18.62
CA SER A 249 11.09 9.90 -18.07
C SER A 249 10.04 9.77 -16.96
N ARG A 250 9.04 8.89 -17.13
CA ARG A 250 8.03 8.59 -16.09
C ARG A 250 8.64 7.81 -14.93
N LEU A 251 9.57 6.89 -15.19
CA LEU A 251 10.31 6.19 -14.14
C LEU A 251 11.07 7.19 -13.25
N GLN A 252 11.79 8.15 -13.85
CA GLN A 252 12.48 9.21 -13.12
C GLN A 252 11.51 10.11 -12.35
N CYS A 253 10.35 10.44 -12.92
CA CYS A 253 9.31 11.21 -12.23
C CYS A 253 8.75 10.45 -11.00
N TYR A 254 8.44 9.16 -11.14
CA TYR A 254 8.00 8.33 -10.02
C TYR A 254 9.07 8.24 -8.93
N LEU A 255 10.33 7.96 -9.30
CA LEU A 255 11.43 7.81 -8.34
C LEU A 255 11.78 9.12 -7.61
N LYS A 256 11.60 10.29 -8.25
CA LYS A 256 11.74 11.60 -7.57
C LYS A 256 10.72 11.80 -6.44
N VAL A 257 9.52 11.22 -6.54
CA VAL A 257 8.49 11.29 -5.47
C VAL A 257 8.63 10.13 -4.49
N ALA A 258 8.72 8.89 -4.99
CA ALA A 258 8.75 7.69 -4.16
C ALA A 258 10.07 7.50 -3.41
N GLY A 259 11.21 7.88 -4.00
CA GLY A 259 12.53 7.72 -3.40
C GLY A 259 12.64 8.41 -2.04
N PRO A 260 12.44 9.74 -1.94
CA PRO A 260 12.50 10.46 -0.67
C PRO A 260 11.50 9.95 0.37
N ILE A 261 10.28 9.56 -0.02
CA ILE A 261 9.30 8.96 0.91
C ILE A 261 9.80 7.61 1.46
N SER A 262 10.39 6.77 0.62
CA SER A 262 10.94 5.46 1.00
C SER A 262 12.12 5.62 1.96
N SER A 263 13.07 6.50 1.59
CA SER A 263 14.22 6.86 2.42
C SER A 263 13.80 7.44 3.76
N ASN A 264 12.78 8.30 3.80
CA ASN A 264 12.25 8.85 5.04
C ASN A 264 11.79 7.73 5.98
N SER A 265 10.93 6.85 5.49
CA SER A 265 10.41 5.75 6.30
C SER A 265 11.50 4.80 6.78
N PHE A 266 12.51 4.51 5.95
CA PHE A 266 13.68 3.71 6.34
C PHE A 266 14.49 4.38 7.47
N VAL A 267 14.84 5.66 7.28
CA VAL A 267 15.68 6.45 8.19
C VAL A 267 15.00 6.66 9.54
N SER A 268 13.69 6.94 9.57
CA SER A 268 12.93 7.04 10.82
C SER A 268 12.80 5.69 11.53
N ASN A 269 12.40 4.61 10.83
CA ASN A 269 12.26 3.28 11.46
C ASN A 269 13.58 2.76 12.03
N LEU A 270 14.71 3.04 11.36
CA LEU A 270 16.04 2.67 11.85
C LEU A 270 16.41 3.44 13.13
N ALA A 271 16.12 4.74 13.21
CA ALA A 271 16.34 5.50 14.45
C ALA A 271 15.40 5.05 15.58
N SER A 272 14.13 4.75 15.31
CA SER A 272 13.21 4.19 16.31
C SER A 272 13.72 2.86 16.89
N ALA A 273 14.36 2.02 16.06
CA ALA A 273 15.01 0.79 16.54
C ALA A 273 16.23 1.09 17.45
N LEU A 274 17.02 2.12 17.14
CA LEU A 274 18.13 2.56 18.01
C LEU A 274 17.63 3.16 19.33
N ILE A 275 16.58 3.97 19.30
CA ILE A 275 15.94 4.54 20.51
C ILE A 275 15.34 3.43 21.39
N ALA A 276 14.77 2.38 20.80
CA ALA A 276 14.34 1.20 21.54
C ALA A 276 15.50 0.46 22.23
N LEU A 277 16.71 0.45 21.64
CA LEU A 277 17.91 -0.08 22.30
C LEU A 277 18.41 0.83 23.43
N VAL A 278 18.28 2.16 23.32
CA VAL A 278 18.55 3.11 24.43
C VAL A 278 17.56 2.86 25.58
N ALA A 279 16.27 2.70 25.29
CA ALA A 279 15.26 2.32 26.28
C ALA A 279 15.56 0.96 26.94
N ALA A 280 16.11 0.00 26.19
CA ALA A 280 16.56 -1.29 26.73
C ALA A 280 17.75 -1.16 27.69
N LYS A 281 18.69 -0.25 27.43
CA LYS A 281 19.81 0.05 28.35
C LYS A 281 19.35 0.71 29.65
N LEU A 282 18.22 1.41 29.64
CA LEU A 282 17.60 2.01 30.83
C LEU A 282 16.83 1.02 31.72
N GLY A 283 16.76 -0.26 31.33
CA GLY A 283 16.25 -1.37 32.16
C GLY A 283 14.79 -1.76 31.88
N ALA A 284 14.43 -2.98 32.28
CA ALA A 284 13.18 -3.64 31.88
C ALA A 284 11.89 -2.84 32.21
N ARG A 285 11.86 -2.14 33.35
CA ARG A 285 10.74 -1.26 33.73
C ARG A 285 10.57 -0.07 32.79
N VAL A 286 11.67 0.49 32.29
CA VAL A 286 11.65 1.60 31.32
C VAL A 286 11.17 1.09 29.96
N VAL A 287 11.61 -0.11 29.54
CA VAL A 287 11.07 -0.77 28.33
C VAL A 287 9.57 -1.02 28.44
N ALA A 288 9.10 -1.56 29.57
CA ALA A 288 7.67 -1.79 29.80
C ALA A 288 6.86 -0.48 29.79
N ALA A 289 7.35 0.57 30.44
CA ALA A 289 6.69 1.87 30.46
C ALA A 289 6.63 2.48 29.06
N ASN A 290 7.74 2.38 28.30
CA ASN A 290 7.78 2.84 26.92
C ASN A 290 6.82 2.07 26.03
N ALA A 291 6.72 0.74 26.17
CA ALA A 291 5.77 -0.08 25.40
C ALA A 291 4.31 0.32 25.64
N VAL A 292 3.93 0.65 26.89
CA VAL A 292 2.60 1.17 27.22
C VAL A 292 2.35 2.51 26.53
N ILE A 293 3.26 3.48 26.68
CA ILE A 293 3.06 4.84 26.11
C ILE A 293 3.12 4.82 24.57
N SER A 294 4.05 4.07 23.95
CA SER A 294 4.10 3.88 22.50
C SER A 294 2.87 3.11 21.97
N GLY A 295 2.26 2.24 22.77
CA GLY A 295 0.98 1.60 22.46
C GLY A 295 -0.17 2.62 22.37
N LEU A 296 -0.23 3.57 23.31
CA LEU A 296 -1.17 4.69 23.26
C LEU A 296 -0.90 5.60 22.07
N TRP A 297 0.36 5.99 21.86
CA TRP A 297 0.80 6.82 20.71
C TRP A 297 0.33 6.23 19.38
N SER A 298 0.51 4.92 19.19
CA SER A 298 0.12 4.20 17.96
C SER A 298 -1.38 4.27 17.64
N LEU A 299 -2.24 4.36 18.66
CA LEU A 299 -3.69 4.51 18.48
C LEU A 299 -4.06 5.93 18.06
N LEU A 300 -3.39 6.95 18.62
CA LEU A 300 -3.63 8.37 18.30
C LEU A 300 -3.07 8.72 16.92
N TRP A 301 -1.86 8.24 16.61
CA TRP A 301 -1.24 8.37 15.29
C TRP A 301 -2.13 7.83 14.17
N ALA A 302 -2.86 6.73 14.39
CA ALA A 302 -3.79 6.20 13.40
C ALA A 302 -4.96 7.15 13.07
N LEU A 303 -5.33 8.06 13.98
CA LEU A 303 -6.31 9.12 13.75
C LEU A 303 -5.68 10.27 12.95
N PHE A 304 -4.50 10.74 13.34
CA PHE A 304 -3.78 11.81 12.64
C PHE A 304 -3.39 11.42 11.21
N TRP A 305 -2.89 10.18 11.01
CA TRP A 305 -2.60 9.62 9.69
C TRP A 305 -3.83 9.57 8.77
N GLY A 306 -5.02 9.40 9.36
CA GLY A 306 -6.28 9.48 8.61
C GLY A 306 -6.48 10.85 7.97
N TYR A 307 -6.40 11.90 8.78
CA TYR A 307 -6.51 13.29 8.29
C TYR A 307 -5.33 13.69 7.40
N GLY A 308 -4.10 13.33 7.75
CA GLY A 308 -2.89 13.56 6.94
C GLY A 308 -3.02 13.00 5.53
N CYS A 309 -3.41 11.73 5.40
CA CYS A 309 -3.50 11.04 4.12
C CYS A 309 -4.80 11.36 3.34
N ALA A 310 -5.88 11.78 4.02
CA ALA A 310 -7.06 12.35 3.37
C ALA A 310 -6.74 13.74 2.76
N THR A 311 -6.05 14.60 3.51
CA THR A 311 -5.57 15.91 3.04
C THR A 311 -4.56 15.76 1.90
N GLN A 312 -3.61 14.83 1.99
CA GLN A 312 -2.65 14.50 0.90
C GLN A 312 -3.38 14.29 -0.43
N VAL A 313 -4.39 13.41 -0.45
CA VAL A 313 -5.17 13.10 -1.67
C VAL A 313 -6.03 14.29 -2.11
N ARG A 314 -6.71 14.98 -1.20
CA ARG A 314 -7.54 16.14 -1.57
C ARG A 314 -6.69 17.25 -2.18
N VAL A 315 -5.56 17.60 -1.57
CA VAL A 315 -4.60 18.59 -2.08
C VAL A 315 -4.06 18.18 -3.45
N ALA A 316 -3.62 16.93 -3.62
CA ALA A 316 -3.19 16.38 -4.90
C ALA A 316 -4.29 16.51 -5.99
N ASN A 317 -5.53 16.16 -5.66
CA ASN A 317 -6.68 16.23 -6.57
C ASN A 317 -7.00 17.68 -6.99
N TYR A 318 -7.00 18.66 -6.08
CA TYR A 318 -7.30 20.06 -6.44
C TYR A 318 -6.15 20.75 -7.18
N LEU A 319 -4.90 20.41 -6.89
CA LEU A 319 -3.75 20.92 -7.66
C LEU A 319 -3.70 20.33 -9.07
N GLY A 320 -3.93 19.01 -9.22
CA GLY A 320 -4.09 18.38 -10.52
C GLY A 320 -5.21 19.00 -11.35
N ALA A 321 -6.34 19.34 -10.71
CA ALA A 321 -7.45 20.06 -11.34
C ALA A 321 -7.15 21.53 -11.70
N GLY A 322 -5.95 22.05 -11.37
CA GLY A 322 -5.57 23.45 -11.59
C GLY A 322 -6.33 24.44 -10.70
N ARG A 323 -6.73 24.04 -9.48
CA ARG A 323 -7.53 24.85 -8.53
C ARG A 323 -6.77 25.12 -7.22
N PRO A 324 -5.71 25.95 -7.25
CA PRO A 324 -4.83 26.17 -6.09
C PRO A 324 -5.55 26.72 -4.85
N GLU A 325 -6.56 27.58 -5.04
CA GLU A 325 -7.37 28.12 -3.94
C GLU A 325 -8.11 27.04 -3.15
N LEU A 326 -8.64 26.02 -3.84
CA LEU A 326 -9.33 24.90 -3.19
C LEU A 326 -8.34 23.97 -2.48
N ALA A 327 -7.13 23.79 -3.03
CA ALA A 327 -6.06 23.06 -2.36
C ALA A 327 -5.62 23.76 -1.06
N ARG A 328 -5.44 25.09 -1.08
CA ARG A 328 -5.14 25.90 0.10
C ARG A 328 -6.29 25.85 1.13
N ARG A 329 -7.55 25.97 0.68
CA ARG A 329 -8.74 25.86 1.54
C ARG A 329 -8.82 24.50 2.22
N MET A 330 -8.64 23.41 1.48
CA MET A 330 -8.65 22.04 2.01
C MET A 330 -7.51 21.78 3.00
N THR A 331 -6.33 22.35 2.74
CA THR A 331 -5.20 22.28 3.68
C THR A 331 -5.55 22.95 5.00
N GLY A 332 -6.03 24.20 4.98
CA GLY A 332 -6.46 24.92 6.18
C GLY A 332 -7.63 24.25 6.91
N LEU A 333 -8.61 23.71 6.17
CA LEU A 333 -9.72 22.92 6.74
C LEU A 333 -9.20 21.66 7.44
N GLY A 334 -8.24 20.96 6.84
CA GLY A 334 -7.53 19.84 7.45
C GLY A 334 -6.86 20.22 8.77
N PHE A 335 -6.18 21.38 8.83
CA PHE A 335 -5.52 21.84 10.06
C PHE A 335 -6.56 22.09 11.16
N ILE A 336 -7.65 22.79 10.85
CA ILE A 336 -8.74 23.06 11.81
C ILE A 336 -9.34 21.73 12.32
N CYS A 337 -9.66 20.79 11.44
CA CYS A 337 -10.22 19.49 11.84
C CYS A 337 -9.25 18.69 12.73
N THR A 338 -7.98 18.63 12.33
CA THR A 338 -6.96 17.84 13.02
C THR A 338 -6.62 18.44 14.38
N MET A 339 -6.61 19.77 14.51
CA MET A 339 -6.45 20.46 15.79
C MET A 339 -7.65 20.27 16.72
N VAL A 340 -8.90 20.35 16.23
CA VAL A 340 -10.08 20.06 17.06
C VAL A 340 -10.06 18.62 17.58
N VAL A 341 -9.72 17.65 16.72
CA VAL A 341 -9.58 16.24 17.11
C VAL A 341 -8.42 16.04 18.09
N SER A 342 -7.27 16.68 17.87
CA SER A 342 -6.10 16.59 18.75
C SER A 342 -6.34 17.22 20.12
N ILE A 343 -7.03 18.37 20.19
CA ILE A 343 -7.39 19.03 21.46
C ILE A 343 -8.38 18.14 22.25
N PHE A 344 -9.36 17.54 21.57
CA PHE A 344 -10.29 16.60 22.21
C PHE A 344 -9.55 15.36 22.76
N ILE A 345 -8.63 14.78 21.99
CA ILE A 345 -7.78 13.66 22.42
C ILE A 345 -6.88 14.05 23.60
N ALA A 346 -6.25 15.23 23.54
CA ALA A 346 -5.39 15.75 24.61
C ALA A 346 -6.17 15.97 25.91
N ALA A 347 -7.37 16.55 25.84
CA ALA A 347 -8.25 16.73 26.99
C ALA A 347 -8.71 15.39 27.58
N LEU A 348 -9.15 14.45 26.73
CA LEU A 348 -9.55 13.11 27.14
C LEU A 348 -8.41 12.35 27.82
N THR A 349 -7.20 12.42 27.27
CA THR A 349 -5.98 11.82 27.82
C THR A 349 -5.55 12.49 29.13
N SER A 350 -5.76 13.81 29.27
CA SER A 350 -5.47 14.54 30.52
C SER A 350 -6.40 14.11 31.65
N VAL A 351 -7.71 14.05 31.39
CA VAL A 351 -8.73 13.73 32.40
C VAL A 351 -8.73 12.23 32.73
N MET A 352 -8.75 11.36 31.72
CA MET A 352 -8.86 9.91 31.91
C MET A 352 -7.51 9.19 31.97
N GLY A 353 -6.38 9.90 31.92
CA GLY A 353 -5.03 9.32 31.84
C GLY A 353 -4.72 8.23 32.88
N LYS A 354 -5.23 8.37 34.11
CA LYS A 354 -5.10 7.32 35.15
C LYS A 354 -5.82 6.02 34.75
N HIS A 355 -7.00 6.10 34.15
CA HIS A 355 -7.78 4.95 33.70
C HIS A 355 -7.26 4.37 32.37
N ILE A 356 -6.80 5.24 31.47
CA ILE A 356 -6.19 4.86 30.18
C ILE A 356 -4.91 4.04 30.40
N ILE A 357 -4.03 4.47 31.32
CA ILE A 357 -2.82 3.70 31.67
C ILE A 357 -3.20 2.40 32.42
N ALA A 358 -4.20 2.44 33.31
CA ALA A 358 -4.67 1.25 34.02
C ALA A 358 -5.26 0.17 33.07
N LEU A 359 -5.74 0.54 31.88
CA LEU A 359 -6.17 -0.41 30.85
C LEU A 359 -5.02 -1.30 30.34
N TYR A 360 -3.78 -0.79 30.39
CA TYR A 360 -2.58 -1.49 29.92
C TYR A 360 -1.84 -2.26 31.02
N THR A 361 -1.91 -1.81 32.28
CA THR A 361 -1.25 -2.48 33.41
C THR A 361 -1.88 -2.13 34.76
N MET A 362 -1.96 -3.12 35.63
CA MET A 362 -2.41 -2.97 37.03
C MET A 362 -1.25 -2.76 38.01
N ASP A 363 0.01 -2.82 37.54
CA ASP A 363 1.19 -2.55 38.36
C ASP A 363 1.26 -1.05 38.72
N THR A 364 1.07 -0.75 40.01
CA THR A 364 1.09 0.61 40.56
C THR A 364 2.43 1.32 40.39
N GLU A 365 3.53 0.57 40.38
CA GLU A 365 4.88 1.09 40.16
C GLU A 365 5.11 1.47 38.69
N LEU A 366 4.66 0.63 37.75
CA LEU A 366 4.72 0.92 36.31
C LEU A 366 3.76 2.05 35.90
N VAL A 367 2.54 2.07 36.44
CA VAL A 367 1.58 3.17 36.28
C VAL A 367 2.20 4.51 36.74
N THR A 368 2.97 4.49 37.83
CA THR A 368 3.62 5.70 38.36
C THR A 368 4.77 6.18 37.46
N THR A 369 5.57 5.27 36.89
CA THR A 369 6.55 5.60 35.85
C THR A 369 5.90 6.21 34.61
N CYS A 370 4.73 5.71 34.18
CA CYS A 370 4.01 6.23 33.01
C CYS A 370 3.39 7.63 33.25
N LYS A 371 2.82 7.88 34.45
CA LYS A 371 2.23 9.17 34.83
C LYS A 371 3.22 10.34 34.74
N LEU A 372 4.50 10.11 35.04
CA LEU A 372 5.55 11.14 35.00
C LEU A 372 5.77 11.69 33.58
N VAL A 373 5.62 10.84 32.56
CA VAL A 373 5.81 11.20 31.14
C VAL A 373 4.53 11.70 30.46
N LEU A 374 3.36 11.37 31.00
CA LEU A 374 2.05 11.73 30.44
C LEU A 374 1.89 13.21 30.02
N PRO A 375 2.32 14.24 30.76
CA PRO A 375 2.20 15.63 30.27
C PRO A 375 3.08 15.92 29.04
N ILE A 376 4.27 15.32 28.95
CA ILE A 376 5.18 15.44 27.80
C ILE A 376 4.54 14.77 26.58
N PHE A 377 3.98 13.57 26.78
CA PHE A 377 3.23 12.83 25.75
C PHE A 377 2.06 13.65 25.18
N ILE A 378 1.26 14.30 26.03
CA ILE A 378 0.10 15.09 25.59
C ILE A 378 0.53 16.27 24.69
N ILE A 379 1.60 16.97 25.06
CA ILE A 379 2.12 18.10 24.27
C ILE A 379 2.76 17.60 22.97
N ALA A 380 3.56 16.52 23.02
CA ALA A 380 4.18 15.94 21.83
C ALA A 380 3.13 15.41 20.83
N CYS A 381 2.07 14.77 21.32
CA CYS A 381 0.93 14.31 20.53
C CYS A 381 0.18 15.46 19.83
N ALA A 382 0.13 16.66 20.44
CA ALA A 382 -0.44 17.84 19.79
C ALA A 382 0.43 18.36 18.64
N PHE A 383 1.76 18.33 18.77
CA PHE A 383 2.68 18.68 17.69
C PHE A 383 2.72 17.62 16.58
N GLU A 384 2.66 16.32 16.90
CA GLU A 384 2.54 15.24 15.90
C GLU A 384 1.29 15.43 15.03
N ALA A 385 0.16 15.85 15.62
CA ALA A 385 -1.06 16.14 14.87
C ALA A 385 -0.91 17.29 13.85
N VAL A 386 -0.05 18.29 14.13
CA VAL A 386 0.36 19.33 13.16
C VAL A 386 1.31 18.74 12.11
N GLU A 387 2.29 17.94 12.56
CA GLU A 387 3.34 17.34 11.74
C GLU A 387 2.79 16.43 10.65
N VAL A 388 1.95 15.45 11.03
CA VAL A 388 1.45 14.41 10.13
C VAL A 388 0.59 15.01 9.02
N LEU A 389 -0.15 16.07 9.35
CA LEU A 389 -0.94 16.82 8.37
C LEU A 389 -0.07 17.71 7.48
N GLY A 390 0.94 18.38 8.05
CA GLY A 390 1.90 19.19 7.30
C GLY A 390 2.69 18.36 6.29
N ALA A 391 3.21 17.21 6.73
CA ALA A 391 3.82 16.20 5.89
C ALA A 391 2.85 15.68 4.82
N GLY A 392 1.60 15.40 5.18
CA GLY A 392 0.54 14.99 4.24
C GLY A 392 0.30 16.02 3.14
N ALA A 393 0.18 17.31 3.50
CA ALA A 393 0.01 18.41 2.54
C ALA A 393 1.24 18.57 1.62
N LEU A 394 2.45 18.65 2.18
CA LEU A 394 3.71 18.74 1.42
C LEU A 394 3.90 17.54 0.47
N THR A 395 3.54 16.34 0.91
CA THR A 395 3.59 15.12 0.08
C THR A 395 2.55 15.16 -1.05
N GLY A 396 1.34 15.67 -0.80
CA GLY A 396 0.31 15.89 -1.84
C GLY A 396 0.69 16.96 -2.87
N MET A 397 1.60 17.86 -2.48
CA MET A 397 2.25 18.88 -3.32
C MET A 397 3.53 18.40 -4.02
N SER A 398 3.88 17.11 -3.90
CA SER A 398 5.13 16.52 -4.41
C SER A 398 6.42 17.11 -3.80
N GLN A 399 6.35 17.92 -2.74
CA GLN A 399 7.50 18.52 -2.04
C GLN A 399 8.16 17.56 -1.04
N VAL A 400 8.38 16.31 -1.48
CA VAL A 400 8.82 15.19 -0.64
C VAL A 400 10.25 15.33 -0.10
N HIS A 401 11.11 16.10 -0.78
CA HIS A 401 12.49 16.34 -0.35
C HIS A 401 12.57 17.16 0.95
N THR A 402 11.67 18.13 1.13
CA THR A 402 11.55 18.92 2.37
C THR A 402 11.15 18.01 3.54
N VAL A 403 10.14 17.15 3.32
CA VAL A 403 9.69 16.16 4.32
C VAL A 403 10.84 15.23 4.72
N PHE A 404 11.56 14.69 3.74
CA PHE A 404 12.71 13.80 3.96
C PHE A 404 13.82 14.45 4.79
N TRP A 405 14.31 15.63 4.40
CA TRP A 405 15.44 16.25 5.09
C TRP A 405 15.08 16.73 6.48
N THR A 406 13.93 17.40 6.66
CA THR A 406 13.46 17.85 7.98
C THR A 406 13.28 16.68 8.94
N SER A 407 12.61 15.60 8.53
CA SER A 407 12.38 14.45 9.41
C SER A 407 13.68 13.69 9.69
N THR A 408 14.58 13.54 8.71
CA THR A 408 15.91 12.94 8.93
C THR A 408 16.72 13.73 9.96
N ILE A 409 16.79 15.06 9.83
CA ILE A 409 17.47 15.95 10.78
C ILE A 409 16.83 15.83 12.16
N ALA A 410 15.49 15.86 12.26
CA ALA A 410 14.79 15.77 13.53
C ALA A 410 15.09 14.46 14.27
N THR A 411 14.96 13.31 13.61
CA THR A 411 15.12 12.02 14.31
C THR A 411 16.59 11.66 14.60
N TRP A 412 17.53 12.04 13.74
CA TRP A 412 18.96 11.68 13.90
C TRP A 412 19.82 12.72 14.61
N LEU A 413 19.48 14.02 14.53
CA LEU A 413 20.26 15.11 15.13
C LEU A 413 19.59 15.76 16.34
N ILE A 414 18.30 15.49 16.60
CA ILE A 414 17.58 15.97 17.79
C ILE A 414 17.15 14.79 18.68
N ASP A 415 16.26 13.92 18.20
CA ASP A 415 15.65 12.86 19.02
C ASP A 415 16.68 11.87 19.60
N LEU A 416 17.42 11.17 18.73
CA LEU A 416 18.39 10.16 19.16
C LEU A 416 19.50 10.73 20.07
N PRO A 417 20.12 11.90 19.79
CA PRO A 417 21.07 12.53 20.71
C PRO A 417 20.45 12.92 22.06
N VAL A 418 19.25 13.52 22.08
CA VAL A 418 18.58 13.90 23.35
C VAL A 418 18.20 12.66 24.16
N ALA A 419 17.67 11.62 23.52
CA ALA A 419 17.34 10.34 24.14
C ALA A 419 18.57 9.66 24.77
N TYR A 420 19.72 9.65 24.07
CA TYR A 420 20.96 9.07 24.58
C TYR A 420 21.62 9.91 25.68
N ILE A 421 21.83 11.22 25.42
CA ILE A 421 22.54 12.11 26.34
C ILE A 421 21.70 12.36 27.59
N GLY A 422 20.43 12.76 27.43
CA GLY A 422 19.54 13.01 28.55
C GLY A 422 19.19 11.74 29.33
N GLY A 423 18.93 10.64 28.63
CA GLY A 423 18.56 9.36 29.23
C GLY A 423 19.69 8.72 30.02
N ILE A 424 20.85 8.53 29.37
CA ILE A 424 21.98 7.77 29.93
C ILE A 424 23.01 8.70 30.61
N THR A 425 23.51 9.74 29.94
CA THR A 425 24.66 10.50 30.47
C THR A 425 24.29 11.54 31.53
N MET A 426 23.10 12.12 31.45
CA MET A 426 22.57 13.07 32.45
C MET A 426 21.72 12.39 33.54
N GLY A 427 21.43 11.09 33.41
CA GLY A 427 20.69 10.31 34.41
C GLY A 427 19.19 10.64 34.52
N TYR A 428 18.61 11.47 33.65
CA TYR A 428 17.17 11.76 33.67
C TYR A 428 16.30 10.55 33.30
N GLY A 429 16.88 9.51 32.68
CA GLY A 429 16.21 8.23 32.45
C GLY A 429 15.02 8.31 31.49
N PHE A 430 13.90 7.67 31.87
CA PHE A 430 12.72 7.52 31.00
C PHE A 430 12.15 8.82 30.40
N PRO A 431 11.89 9.91 31.15
CA PRO A 431 11.34 11.14 30.58
C PRO A 431 12.22 11.78 29.51
N ALA A 432 13.55 11.60 29.55
CA ALA A 432 14.43 12.19 28.53
C ALA A 432 14.20 11.63 27.12
N LEU A 433 13.78 10.36 27.00
CA LEU A 433 13.38 9.77 25.72
C LEU A 433 12.20 10.56 25.11
N TRP A 434 11.23 10.90 25.95
CA TRP A 434 10.01 11.60 25.52
C TRP A 434 10.20 13.12 25.36
N VAL A 435 11.20 13.71 26.02
CA VAL A 435 11.68 15.06 25.68
C VAL A 435 12.35 15.07 24.30
N GLY A 436 13.09 14.01 23.93
CA GLY A 436 13.60 13.82 22.57
C GLY A 436 12.49 13.85 21.52
N VAL A 437 11.45 13.01 21.72
CA VAL A 437 10.26 12.98 20.85
C VAL A 437 9.56 14.34 20.80
N LEU A 438 9.36 15.02 21.94
CA LEU A 438 8.74 16.36 21.96
C LEU A 438 9.53 17.38 21.14
N LEU A 439 10.85 17.44 21.30
CA LEU A 439 11.71 18.36 20.54
C LEU A 439 11.75 18.01 19.04
N MET A 440 11.71 16.72 18.71
CA MET A 440 11.59 16.23 17.34
C MET A 440 10.27 16.68 16.69
N GLU A 441 9.13 16.43 17.34
CA GLU A 441 7.82 16.82 16.80
C GLU A 441 7.67 18.35 16.68
N LEU A 442 8.14 19.10 17.68
CA LEU A 442 8.18 20.57 17.64
C LEU A 442 8.98 21.09 16.43
N PHE A 443 10.18 20.55 16.19
CA PHE A 443 11.02 20.94 15.06
C PHE A 443 10.40 20.59 13.71
N LYS A 444 9.82 19.39 13.56
CA LYS A 444 9.14 18.96 12.32
C LYS A 444 7.88 19.79 12.06
N ALA A 445 7.01 19.95 13.07
CA ALA A 445 5.78 20.75 12.96
C ALA A 445 6.06 22.22 12.61
N GLY A 446 7.06 22.83 13.26
CA GLY A 446 7.51 24.19 12.93
C GLY A 446 8.06 24.29 11.51
N SER A 447 8.95 23.38 11.13
CA SER A 447 9.55 23.35 9.78
C SER A 447 8.53 23.15 8.67
N PHE A 448 7.56 22.24 8.85
CA PHE A 448 6.50 22.01 7.87
C PHE A 448 5.51 23.18 7.80
N SER A 449 5.19 23.82 8.93
CA SER A 449 4.37 25.03 8.95
C SER A 449 5.06 26.17 8.19
N LEU A 450 6.35 26.41 8.44
CA LEU A 450 7.15 27.40 7.71
C LEU A 450 7.25 27.07 6.22
N ALA A 451 7.43 25.80 5.85
CA ALA A 451 7.43 25.39 4.44
C ALA A 451 6.09 25.71 3.76
N LEU A 452 4.96 25.33 4.39
CA LEU A 452 3.61 25.60 3.87
C LEU A 452 3.27 27.10 3.75
N MET A 453 3.83 27.95 4.60
CA MET A 453 3.67 29.41 4.52
C MET A 453 4.37 30.01 3.28
N HIS A 454 5.47 29.42 2.82
CA HIS A 454 6.22 29.88 1.65
C HIS A 454 5.78 29.23 0.32
N VAL A 455 4.73 28.39 0.30
CA VAL A 455 4.25 27.76 -0.94
C VAL A 455 3.47 28.75 -1.81
N GLU A 456 4.02 29.07 -2.99
CA GLU A 456 3.29 29.73 -4.07
C GLU A 456 2.34 28.75 -4.78
N TRP A 457 1.16 28.54 -4.18
CA TRP A 457 0.11 27.64 -4.67
C TRP A 457 -0.21 27.81 -6.17
N SER A 458 -0.19 29.05 -6.67
CA SER A 458 -0.45 29.43 -8.05
C SER A 458 0.63 28.98 -9.03
N GLU A 459 1.91 29.06 -8.67
CA GLU A 459 3.02 28.55 -9.48
C GLU A 459 3.06 27.02 -9.43
N LEU A 460 2.96 26.44 -8.24
CA LEU A 460 2.96 24.99 -8.03
C LEU A 460 1.86 24.28 -8.85
N ALA A 461 0.66 24.88 -8.93
CA ALA A 461 -0.43 24.35 -9.76
C ALA A 461 -0.15 24.42 -11.26
N LYS A 462 0.65 25.39 -11.75
CA LYS A 462 1.14 25.40 -13.14
C LYS A 462 2.14 24.26 -13.35
N LEU A 463 3.15 24.14 -12.49
CA LEU A 463 4.19 23.11 -12.59
C LEU A 463 3.63 21.68 -12.57
N ILE A 464 2.65 21.39 -11.71
CA ILE A 464 1.95 20.10 -11.67
C ILE A 464 1.16 19.83 -12.97
N LYS A 465 0.52 20.87 -13.52
CA LYS A 465 -0.23 20.77 -14.79
C LYS A 465 0.70 20.62 -16.00
N GLU A 466 1.83 21.32 -16.01
CA GLU A 466 2.85 21.24 -17.07
C GLU A 466 3.55 19.88 -17.06
N THR A 467 3.93 19.35 -15.90
CA THR A 467 4.51 18.00 -15.80
C THR A 467 3.51 16.91 -16.21
N ALA A 468 2.22 17.06 -15.91
CA ALA A 468 1.16 16.18 -16.43
C ALA A 468 0.98 16.27 -17.96
N ASN A 469 1.15 17.47 -18.54
CA ASN A 469 1.00 17.73 -19.98
C ASN A 469 2.27 17.44 -20.81
N ALA A 470 3.46 17.47 -20.20
CA ALA A 470 4.71 17.07 -20.84
C ALA A 470 4.77 15.55 -21.08
N ALA A 471 4.11 14.77 -20.22
CA ALA A 471 4.07 13.30 -20.30
C ALA A 471 3.56 12.75 -21.66
N PRO A 472 2.47 13.26 -22.28
CA PRO A 472 2.08 12.87 -23.64
C PRO A 472 2.92 13.53 -24.75
N ASN A 473 3.38 14.77 -24.58
CA ASN A 473 4.15 15.46 -25.63
C ASN A 473 5.52 14.80 -25.85
N ILE A 474 6.18 14.34 -24.77
CA ILE A 474 7.41 13.56 -24.85
C ILE A 474 7.14 12.21 -25.53
N GLU A 475 6.04 11.52 -25.22
CA GLU A 475 5.70 10.26 -25.90
C GLU A 475 5.42 10.43 -27.40
N GLN A 476 4.67 11.46 -27.80
CA GLN A 476 4.47 11.79 -29.21
C GLN A 476 5.81 12.08 -29.89
N SER A 477 6.68 12.88 -29.25
CA SER A 477 8.02 13.20 -29.76
C SER A 477 8.91 11.95 -29.87
N THR A 478 8.87 11.02 -28.90
CA THR A 478 9.65 9.78 -28.96
C THR A 478 9.09 8.76 -29.95
N VAL A 479 7.76 8.64 -30.09
CA VAL A 479 7.15 7.77 -31.11
C VAL A 479 7.45 8.32 -32.50
N GLN A 480 7.38 9.63 -32.69
CA GLN A 480 7.69 10.30 -33.95
C GLN A 480 9.20 10.25 -34.27
N PHE A 481 10.08 10.34 -33.26
CA PHE A 481 11.52 10.12 -33.40
C PHE A 481 11.87 8.65 -33.70
N MET A 482 11.21 7.69 -33.05
CA MET A 482 11.41 6.27 -33.36
C MET A 482 10.86 5.90 -34.74
N ALA A 483 9.80 6.57 -35.21
CA ALA A 483 9.34 6.45 -36.58
C ALA A 483 10.36 7.02 -37.57
N THR A 484 10.87 8.25 -37.37
CA THR A 484 11.89 8.80 -38.28
C THR A 484 13.21 8.03 -38.25
N VAL A 485 13.62 7.49 -37.09
CA VAL A 485 14.79 6.59 -37.00
C VAL A 485 14.55 5.25 -37.68
N ALA A 486 13.32 4.72 -37.68
CA ALA A 486 12.97 3.52 -38.46
C ALA A 486 12.92 3.79 -39.98
N ASP A 487 12.62 5.02 -40.39
CA ASP A 487 12.67 5.46 -41.80
C ASP A 487 14.09 5.78 -42.30
N ILE A 488 15.10 5.88 -41.42
CA ILE A 488 16.52 6.00 -41.83
C ILE A 488 17.01 4.63 -42.34
N GLN A 489 16.81 4.40 -43.63
CA GLN A 489 17.52 3.36 -44.39
C GLN A 489 19.03 3.62 -44.32
N PRO A 490 19.88 2.58 -44.11
CA PRO A 490 21.33 2.75 -44.12
C PRO A 490 21.82 3.11 -45.52
N THR A 491 22.33 4.33 -45.69
CA THR A 491 22.80 4.85 -46.98
C THR A 491 24.14 4.24 -47.39
N THR A 492 24.10 3.19 -48.23
CA THR A 492 25.26 2.83 -49.06
C THR A 492 25.52 3.93 -50.09
N PRO A 493 26.78 4.35 -50.33
CA PRO A 493 27.09 5.38 -51.32
C PRO A 493 26.82 4.86 -52.75
N PRO A 494 26.36 5.73 -53.68
CA PRO A 494 26.08 5.32 -55.05
C PRO A 494 27.38 5.09 -55.85
N ILE A 495 27.50 3.90 -56.46
CA ILE A 495 28.49 3.65 -57.50
C ILE A 495 28.08 4.43 -58.76
N VAL A 496 29.07 5.02 -59.45
CA VAL A 496 28.84 5.86 -60.63
C VAL A 496 28.26 5.04 -61.78
N ALA A 497 27.06 5.41 -62.24
CA ALA A 497 26.45 4.92 -63.48
C ALA A 497 26.17 6.10 -64.42
N LEU A 498 27.04 6.29 -65.42
CA LEU A 498 26.92 7.31 -66.46
C LEU A 498 25.94 6.88 -67.57
N SER A 499 24.81 7.57 -67.74
CA SER A 499 24.18 7.70 -69.07
C SER A 499 23.11 8.80 -69.18
N LEU A 500 23.19 9.57 -70.26
CA LEU A 500 22.08 10.20 -71.01
C LEU A 500 21.07 11.11 -70.27
N LYS A 501 21.54 12.31 -69.96
CA LYS A 501 20.72 13.53 -69.81
C LYS A 501 20.09 13.91 -71.17
N ARG A 502 18.75 13.97 -71.27
CA ARG A 502 18.03 14.66 -72.37
C ARG A 502 17.30 15.89 -71.80
N ARG A 503 17.20 16.97 -72.59
CA ARG A 503 16.84 18.33 -72.17
C ARG A 503 15.32 18.63 -72.24
N LEU A 504 15.00 19.85 -71.80
CA LEU A 504 13.80 20.70 -72.02
C LEU A 504 12.79 20.68 -70.85
N SER A 505 12.31 21.82 -70.35
CA SER A 505 12.77 23.23 -70.48
C SER A 505 12.15 24.10 -69.37
N ASN A 506 12.78 25.23 -69.02
CA ASN A 506 12.12 26.28 -68.23
C ASN A 506 11.12 27.04 -69.11
N GLU A 507 9.94 27.35 -68.57
CA GLU A 507 9.14 28.55 -68.92
C GLU A 507 8.51 29.13 -67.64
N ASN A 508 7.82 30.27 -67.75
CA ASN A 508 7.93 31.33 -66.74
C ASN A 508 6.58 31.82 -66.17
N CYS A 509 6.58 32.08 -64.86
CA CYS A 509 5.91 33.21 -64.17
C CYS A 509 4.36 33.34 -64.10
N SER A 510 3.94 34.09 -63.06
CA SER A 510 2.74 34.95 -62.95
C SER A 510 1.31 34.38 -63.02
N SER A 511 0.67 34.39 -61.85
CA SER A 511 -0.71 34.87 -61.57
C SER A 511 -1.86 34.69 -62.58
N MET A 512 -2.92 34.00 -62.14
CA MET A 512 -4.28 34.55 -62.17
C MET A 512 -5.07 34.05 -60.94
N ALA A 513 -6.19 34.72 -60.63
CA ALA A 513 -7.04 34.42 -59.48
C ALA A 513 -8.40 33.86 -59.91
N GLY A 514 -9.04 33.08 -59.01
CA GLY A 514 -10.49 32.96 -58.94
C GLY A 514 -11.16 31.90 -59.82
N VAL A 515 -11.30 30.69 -59.29
CA VAL A 515 -12.54 29.89 -59.43
C VAL A 515 -12.95 29.46 -58.02
N GLY A 516 -14.24 29.58 -57.68
CA GLY A 516 -14.75 29.28 -56.34
C GLY A 516 -15.43 27.92 -56.27
N ASP A 517 -14.93 27.03 -55.41
CA ASP A 517 -15.63 25.79 -55.03
C ASP A 517 -16.53 26.02 -53.80
N ALA A 518 -17.76 25.51 -53.87
CA ALA A 518 -18.75 25.66 -52.80
C ALA A 518 -18.38 24.85 -51.54
N PRO A 519 -18.75 25.31 -50.32
CA PRO A 519 -18.39 24.64 -49.08
C PRO A 519 -19.02 23.25 -48.97
N LEU A 520 -18.20 22.21 -49.15
CA LEU A 520 -18.57 20.80 -48.99
C LEU A 520 -19.23 20.56 -47.62
N GLY A 521 -20.52 20.21 -47.64
CA GLY A 521 -21.31 20.01 -46.43
C GLY A 521 -20.69 18.95 -45.50
N LYS A 522 -20.96 19.07 -44.18
CA LYS A 522 -20.34 18.28 -43.08
C LYS A 522 -20.34 16.75 -43.28
N TRP A 523 -21.24 16.22 -44.12
CA TRP A 523 -21.28 14.80 -44.49
C TRP A 523 -20.14 14.41 -45.46
N ALA A 524 -19.83 15.24 -46.46
CA ALA A 524 -18.72 15.04 -47.39
C ALA A 524 -17.37 15.11 -46.65
N GLN A 525 -17.15 16.12 -45.81
CA GLN A 525 -15.96 16.19 -44.94
C GLN A 525 -15.79 14.93 -44.07
N ARG A 526 -16.88 14.39 -43.51
CA ARG A 526 -16.85 13.11 -42.77
C ARG A 526 -16.56 11.89 -43.64
N LYS A 527 -16.90 11.93 -44.93
CA LYS A 527 -16.60 10.88 -45.91
C LYS A 527 -15.11 10.91 -46.30
N GLU A 528 -14.57 12.09 -46.61
CA GLU A 528 -13.14 12.27 -46.90
C GLU A 528 -12.25 11.98 -45.68
N ALA A 529 -12.65 12.41 -44.47
CA ALA A 529 -11.92 12.06 -43.24
C ALA A 529 -11.86 10.54 -43.00
N ARG A 530 -12.95 9.80 -43.27
CA ARG A 530 -12.93 8.33 -43.24
C ARG A 530 -12.03 7.75 -44.33
N ARG A 531 -12.08 8.30 -45.55
CA ARG A 531 -11.25 7.87 -46.69
C ARG A 531 -9.75 8.01 -46.38
N ASN A 532 -9.35 9.14 -45.79
CA ASN A 532 -7.98 9.38 -45.35
C ASN A 532 -7.56 8.46 -44.20
N MET A 533 -8.46 8.17 -43.25
CA MET A 533 -8.22 7.20 -42.16
C MET A 533 -8.02 5.77 -42.68
N TYR A 534 -8.76 5.37 -43.72
CA TYR A 534 -8.53 4.08 -44.39
C TYR A 534 -7.23 4.09 -45.23
N ALA A 535 -6.88 5.21 -45.87
CA ALA A 535 -5.63 5.34 -46.62
C ALA A 535 -4.40 5.18 -45.71
N THR A 536 -4.32 5.93 -44.60
CA THR A 536 -3.20 5.81 -43.65
C THR A 536 -3.14 4.43 -42.98
N SER A 537 -4.30 3.80 -42.73
CA SER A 537 -4.36 2.39 -42.30
C SER A 537 -3.73 1.45 -43.32
N THR A 538 -4.03 1.61 -44.63
CA THR A 538 -3.42 0.78 -45.67
C THR A 538 -1.92 1.03 -45.87
N ASP A 539 -1.44 2.25 -45.66
CA ASP A 539 -0.01 2.56 -45.77
C ASP A 539 0.82 2.03 -44.59
N GLN A 540 0.29 2.01 -43.36
CA GLN A 540 0.97 1.32 -42.25
C GLN A 540 1.15 -0.19 -42.53
N VAL A 541 0.14 -0.84 -43.11
CA VAL A 541 0.25 -2.25 -43.56
C VAL A 541 1.24 -2.42 -44.72
N ARG A 542 1.36 -1.42 -45.60
CA ARG A 542 2.31 -1.40 -46.72
C ARG A 542 3.77 -1.25 -46.26
N VAL A 543 4.03 -0.44 -45.23
CA VAL A 543 5.36 -0.33 -44.59
C VAL A 543 5.74 -1.63 -43.89
N HIS A 544 4.84 -2.18 -43.07
CA HIS A 544 5.15 -3.36 -42.23
C HIS A 544 5.55 -4.63 -43.02
N ARG A 545 5.25 -4.67 -44.33
CA ARG A 545 5.58 -5.79 -45.23
C ARG A 545 6.92 -5.65 -45.96
N ARG A 546 7.61 -4.49 -45.87
CA ARG A 546 8.96 -4.29 -46.46
C ARG A 546 10.10 -4.78 -45.54
N GLY A 547 9.82 -5.04 -44.26
CA GLY A 547 10.82 -5.46 -43.26
C GLY A 547 11.19 -6.95 -43.26
N LEU A 548 10.74 -7.75 -44.22
CA LEU A 548 11.14 -9.16 -44.37
C LEU A 548 11.94 -9.34 -45.65
N GLY A 549 13.24 -9.61 -45.51
CA GLY A 549 14.13 -9.89 -46.63
C GLY A 549 13.71 -11.16 -47.36
N ALA A 550 13.28 -11.02 -48.61
CA ALA A 550 13.04 -12.15 -49.51
C ALA A 550 14.28 -12.35 -50.39
N SER A 551 14.85 -13.56 -50.37
CA SER A 551 15.84 -14.00 -51.35
C SER A 551 15.23 -14.04 -52.75
N SER A 552 16.06 -13.84 -53.77
CA SER A 552 15.61 -13.78 -55.16
C SER A 552 15.13 -15.14 -55.67
N SER A 553 13.92 -15.16 -56.24
CA SER A 553 13.43 -16.21 -57.14
C SER A 553 12.37 -15.61 -58.07
N PRO A 554 12.35 -15.96 -59.37
CA PRO A 554 11.66 -15.17 -60.39
C PRO A 554 10.17 -15.46 -60.53
N ASN A 555 9.44 -14.45 -61.01
CA ASN A 555 8.14 -14.53 -61.70
C ASN A 555 7.02 -15.36 -61.04
N VAL A 556 6.31 -14.74 -60.10
CA VAL A 556 4.89 -15.08 -59.83
C VAL A 556 4.04 -13.85 -60.13
N ALA A 557 3.41 -13.84 -61.31
CA ALA A 557 2.44 -12.80 -61.68
C ALA A 557 1.21 -12.88 -60.76
N ALA A 558 0.63 -11.72 -60.40
CA ALA A 558 -0.54 -11.67 -59.54
C ALA A 558 -1.73 -12.41 -60.17
N LEU A 559 -2.25 -13.39 -59.44
CA LEU A 559 -3.42 -14.20 -59.80
C LEU A 559 -4.70 -13.55 -59.26
N CYS A 560 -5.63 -13.26 -60.16
CA CYS A 560 -6.94 -12.70 -59.82
C CYS A 560 -7.73 -13.69 -58.97
N GLN A 561 -8.20 -13.26 -57.78
CA GLN A 561 -8.91 -14.14 -56.84
C GLN A 561 -10.36 -14.47 -57.25
N LYS A 562 -10.88 -13.85 -58.31
CA LYS A 562 -12.25 -14.05 -58.82
C LYS A 562 -12.32 -15.13 -59.91
N CYS A 563 -11.40 -15.07 -60.87
CA CYS A 563 -11.36 -15.97 -62.03
C CYS A 563 -10.14 -16.90 -62.09
N LEU A 564 -9.18 -16.76 -61.16
CA LEU A 564 -7.96 -17.57 -61.05
C LEU A 564 -7.06 -17.54 -62.30
N GLN A 565 -7.05 -16.42 -63.04
CA GLN A 565 -6.07 -16.15 -64.10
C GLN A 565 -5.06 -15.07 -63.68
N PRO A 566 -3.79 -15.16 -64.13
CA PRO A 566 -2.76 -14.16 -63.85
C PRO A 566 -2.94 -12.88 -64.69
N GLY A 567 -2.30 -11.79 -64.27
CA GLY A 567 -2.06 -10.60 -65.11
C GLY A 567 -3.04 -9.43 -64.95
N HIS A 568 -4.04 -9.55 -64.08
CA HIS A 568 -4.92 -8.45 -63.68
C HIS A 568 -5.35 -8.60 -62.21
N TRP A 569 -5.76 -7.51 -61.56
CA TRP A 569 -6.19 -7.55 -60.17
C TRP A 569 -7.67 -7.89 -60.03
N THR A 570 -8.06 -8.41 -58.86
CA THR A 570 -9.43 -8.87 -58.57
C THR A 570 -10.50 -7.78 -58.78
N TYR A 571 -10.15 -6.49 -58.62
CA TYR A 571 -11.07 -5.37 -58.84
C TYR A 571 -11.22 -4.95 -60.32
N GLU A 572 -10.30 -5.37 -61.20
CA GLU A 572 -10.40 -5.19 -62.67
C GLU A 572 -11.18 -6.35 -63.34
N CYS A 573 -11.47 -7.42 -62.59
CA CYS A 573 -11.97 -8.67 -63.15
C CYS A 573 -13.46 -8.64 -63.50
N LYS A 574 -13.75 -8.55 -64.80
CA LYS A 574 -15.11 -8.62 -65.37
C LYS A 574 -15.73 -10.02 -65.33
N ASN A 575 -14.92 -11.09 -65.38
CA ASN A 575 -15.39 -12.48 -65.42
C ASN A 575 -16.17 -12.88 -64.16
N GLU A 576 -17.04 -13.89 -64.24
CA GLU A 576 -17.77 -14.43 -63.08
C GLU A 576 -16.85 -15.17 -62.08
N ALA A 577 -17.36 -15.38 -60.87
CA ALA A 577 -16.60 -15.98 -59.77
C ALA A 577 -16.64 -17.52 -59.83
N VAL A 578 -15.48 -18.16 -60.02
CA VAL A 578 -15.38 -19.62 -60.08
C VAL A 578 -15.37 -20.21 -58.67
N TYR A 579 -16.44 -20.90 -58.26
CA TYR A 579 -16.52 -21.54 -56.95
C TYR A 579 -15.71 -22.85 -56.92
N VAL A 580 -14.62 -22.86 -56.14
CA VAL A 580 -13.79 -24.06 -55.91
C VAL A 580 -14.16 -24.69 -54.57
N GLN A 581 -14.62 -25.94 -54.57
CA GLN A 581 -14.88 -26.67 -53.32
C GLN A 581 -13.62 -26.80 -52.47
N ARG A 582 -13.74 -26.48 -51.18
CA ARG A 582 -12.63 -26.52 -50.23
C ARG A 582 -12.51 -27.92 -49.61
N PRO A 583 -11.37 -28.62 -49.71
CA PRO A 583 -11.22 -29.97 -49.16
C PRO A 583 -11.32 -29.97 -47.64
N SER A 584 -11.86 -31.05 -47.08
CA SER A 584 -12.09 -31.18 -45.64
C SER A 584 -10.78 -31.22 -44.83
N ARG A 585 -10.85 -30.79 -43.56
CA ARG A 585 -9.67 -30.74 -42.65
C ARG A 585 -9.02 -32.12 -42.46
N SER A 586 -9.80 -33.19 -42.52
CA SER A 586 -9.33 -34.59 -42.48
C SER A 586 -8.67 -35.05 -43.78
N GLN A 587 -9.10 -34.58 -44.96
CA GLN A 587 -8.37 -34.79 -46.22
C GLN A 587 -7.04 -34.03 -46.25
N GLN A 588 -7.00 -32.79 -45.74
CA GLN A 588 -5.77 -32.01 -45.66
C GLN A 588 -4.70 -32.70 -44.80
N LEU A 589 -5.08 -33.27 -43.65
CA LEU A 589 -4.18 -34.02 -42.76
C LEU A 589 -3.69 -35.37 -43.33
N ARG A 590 -4.33 -35.89 -44.40
CA ARG A 590 -3.85 -37.08 -45.13
C ARG A 590 -2.76 -36.75 -46.16
N ASN A 591 -2.53 -35.48 -46.49
CA ASN A 591 -1.51 -35.10 -47.48
C ASN A 591 -0.10 -35.15 -46.84
N PRO A 592 0.79 -36.09 -47.25
CA PRO A 592 2.08 -36.28 -46.59
C PRO A 592 3.01 -35.06 -46.68
N LYS A 593 2.80 -34.19 -47.69
CA LYS A 593 3.58 -32.94 -47.89
C LYS A 593 3.28 -31.84 -46.84
N LEU A 594 2.29 -32.03 -45.98
CA LEU A 594 1.91 -31.07 -44.92
C LEU A 594 2.31 -31.51 -43.50
N ARG A 595 3.05 -32.62 -43.35
CA ARG A 595 3.66 -32.99 -42.07
C ARG A 595 4.92 -32.15 -41.83
N GLN A 596 4.92 -31.34 -40.77
CA GLN A 596 6.15 -30.68 -40.32
C GLN A 596 7.13 -31.74 -39.77
N PRO A 597 8.43 -31.69 -40.12
CA PRO A 597 9.45 -32.52 -39.49
C PRO A 597 9.68 -32.06 -38.05
N PHE A 598 9.78 -33.01 -37.12
CA PHE A 598 10.04 -32.74 -35.71
C PHE A 598 11.55 -32.79 -35.46
N ASN A 599 12.13 -31.69 -34.95
CA ASN A 599 13.55 -31.46 -34.58
C ASN A 599 14.62 -32.42 -35.16
N GLN A 600 15.34 -31.95 -36.18
CA GLN A 600 16.64 -32.52 -36.58
C GLN A 600 17.80 -31.59 -36.20
N ASP A 601 17.99 -31.38 -34.90
CA ASP A 601 19.22 -30.81 -34.35
C ASP A 601 19.78 -31.76 -33.29
N LYS A 602 21.07 -32.08 -33.39
CA LYS A 602 21.76 -32.89 -32.38
C LYS A 602 22.00 -32.05 -31.12
N PRO A 603 21.81 -32.61 -29.90
CA PRO A 603 22.28 -31.93 -28.70
C PRO A 603 23.81 -31.81 -28.74
N PRO A 604 24.39 -30.71 -28.23
CA PRO A 604 25.84 -30.55 -28.15
C PRO A 604 26.46 -31.58 -27.21
N GLU A 605 27.66 -32.06 -27.53
CA GLU A 605 28.42 -32.96 -26.67
C GLU A 605 28.86 -32.24 -25.40
N MET A 606 28.49 -32.79 -24.24
CA MET A 606 29.14 -32.44 -22.97
C MET A 606 30.31 -33.39 -22.74
N GLN A 607 31.49 -32.85 -22.44
CA GLN A 607 32.61 -33.64 -21.94
C GLN A 607 32.21 -34.31 -20.61
N GLU A 608 32.35 -35.63 -20.51
CA GLU A 608 31.95 -36.36 -19.31
C GLU A 608 33.05 -36.38 -18.23
N ASP A 609 32.89 -35.54 -17.20
CA ASP A 609 33.65 -35.67 -15.95
C ASP A 609 33.33 -37.00 -15.24
N GLU A 610 34.14 -38.04 -15.48
CA GLU A 610 34.00 -39.37 -14.85
C GLU A 610 33.95 -39.33 -13.31
N ASN A 611 34.59 -38.32 -12.72
CA ASN A 611 34.58 -38.07 -11.28
C ASN A 611 33.16 -37.90 -10.72
N GLN A 612 32.25 -37.22 -11.42
CA GLN A 612 30.90 -36.95 -10.89
C GLN A 612 29.99 -38.18 -10.91
N LYS A 613 30.07 -39.03 -11.95
CA LYS A 613 29.37 -40.32 -11.99
C LYS A 613 29.85 -41.24 -10.86
N THR A 614 31.15 -41.22 -10.57
CA THR A 614 31.78 -42.01 -9.50
C THR A 614 31.39 -41.52 -8.10
N GLU A 615 31.42 -40.21 -7.86
CA GLU A 615 30.91 -39.55 -6.66
C GLU A 615 29.43 -39.86 -6.39
N SER A 616 28.57 -39.74 -7.41
CA SER A 616 27.12 -39.96 -7.27
C SER A 616 26.79 -41.43 -6.95
N LYS A 617 27.46 -42.38 -7.61
CA LYS A 617 27.37 -43.82 -7.26
C LYS A 617 27.90 -44.11 -5.85
N LYS A 618 29.00 -43.48 -5.40
CA LYS A 618 29.51 -43.58 -4.00
C LYS A 618 28.50 -42.99 -2.98
N LYS A 619 27.91 -41.83 -3.25
CA LYS A 619 26.90 -41.19 -2.39
C LYS A 619 25.60 -42.01 -2.31
N LEU A 620 25.12 -42.57 -3.41
CA LEU A 620 23.95 -43.48 -3.43
C LEU A 620 24.22 -44.79 -2.67
N THR A 621 25.39 -45.41 -2.85
CA THR A 621 25.76 -46.63 -2.12
C THR A 621 25.96 -46.36 -0.62
N LEU A 622 26.58 -45.24 -0.20
CA LEU A 622 26.60 -44.82 1.21
C LEU A 622 25.19 -44.61 1.78
N LYS A 623 24.29 -43.97 1.04
CA LYS A 623 22.88 -43.75 1.47
C LYS A 623 22.13 -45.07 1.64
N LYS A 624 22.41 -46.08 0.81
CA LYS A 624 21.92 -47.47 0.95
C LYS A 624 22.55 -48.17 2.16
N LYS A 625 23.87 -48.05 2.38
CA LYS A 625 24.61 -48.63 3.53
C LYS A 625 24.14 -48.06 4.87
N ARG A 626 23.93 -46.73 4.98
CA ARG A 626 23.38 -46.05 6.17
C ARG A 626 21.93 -46.44 6.46
N ARG A 627 21.08 -46.66 5.44
CA ARG A 627 19.73 -47.25 5.63
C ARG A 627 19.79 -48.71 6.12
N GLY A 628 20.79 -49.48 5.67
CA GLY A 628 21.05 -50.85 6.15
C GLY A 628 21.45 -50.91 7.63
N THR A 629 22.43 -50.10 8.06
CA THR A 629 22.86 -50.06 9.46
C THR A 629 21.78 -49.53 10.40
N ALA A 630 20.97 -48.56 9.96
CA ALA A 630 19.80 -48.10 10.71
C ALA A 630 18.71 -49.18 10.91
N LYS A 631 18.52 -50.10 9.95
CA LYS A 631 17.66 -51.28 10.15
C LYS A 631 18.30 -52.28 11.13
N LYS A 632 19.61 -52.59 11.01
CA LYS A 632 20.30 -53.51 11.95
C LYS A 632 20.29 -52.99 13.39
N SER A 633 20.47 -51.68 13.64
CA SER A 633 20.43 -51.13 15.01
C SER A 633 19.03 -51.14 15.64
N LYS A 634 17.96 -50.89 14.85
CA LYS A 634 16.57 -51.03 15.32
C LYS A 634 16.19 -52.49 15.62
N ILE A 635 16.72 -53.45 14.88
CA ILE A 635 16.54 -54.89 15.18
C ILE A 635 17.28 -55.28 16.47
N SER A 636 18.55 -54.89 16.63
CA SER A 636 19.34 -55.14 17.83
C SER A 636 18.73 -54.55 19.11
N LYS A 637 18.20 -53.31 19.06
CA LYS A 637 17.47 -52.72 20.20
C LYS A 637 16.15 -53.42 20.51
N ARG A 638 15.51 -54.10 19.54
CA ARG A 638 14.27 -54.87 19.75
C ARG A 638 14.53 -56.26 20.36
N THR A 639 15.63 -56.94 20.00
CA THR A 639 16.02 -58.19 20.68
C THR A 639 16.54 -57.94 22.10
N ARG A 640 17.34 -56.88 22.34
CA ARG A 640 17.83 -56.55 23.69
C ARG A 640 16.71 -56.16 24.67
N ARG A 641 15.56 -55.66 24.18
CA ARG A 641 14.37 -55.35 25.02
C ARG A 641 13.42 -56.55 25.24
N LYS A 642 13.57 -57.66 24.50
CA LYS A 642 12.82 -58.91 24.73
C LYS A 642 13.55 -59.92 25.64
N ARG A 643 14.77 -59.62 26.08
CA ARG A 643 15.64 -60.47 26.93
C ARG A 643 15.84 -59.92 28.36
N ARG A 644 14.86 -59.15 28.86
CA ARG A 644 14.80 -58.54 30.21
C ARG A 644 13.36 -58.55 30.79
N ARG A 645 12.61 -59.63 30.55
CA ARG A 645 11.26 -59.91 31.12
C ARG A 645 11.03 -61.42 31.32
N SER A 646 12.01 -62.09 31.93
CA SER A 646 12.00 -63.55 32.15
C SER A 646 12.88 -63.94 33.36
N SER A 647 12.71 -63.17 34.44
CA SER A 647 13.33 -63.30 35.78
C SER A 647 12.88 -62.02 36.53
N SER A 648 12.24 -62.06 37.70
CA SER A 648 11.91 -63.14 38.65
C SER A 648 10.44 -63.00 39.10
N ASN A 649 9.83 -64.07 39.62
CA ASN A 649 8.53 -63.98 40.32
C ASN A 649 8.31 -65.14 41.31
N SER A 650 8.88 -64.97 42.50
CA SER A 650 8.78 -65.86 43.68
C SER A 650 9.57 -65.20 44.84
N SER A 651 9.19 -65.23 46.11
CA SER A 651 7.93 -65.56 46.81
C SER A 651 8.19 -65.46 48.31
N SER A 652 7.51 -64.57 49.05
CA SER A 652 7.48 -64.58 50.52
C SER A 652 6.42 -63.62 51.08
N SER A 653 5.69 -64.07 52.09
CA SER A 653 4.86 -63.28 53.03
C SER A 653 5.78 -62.58 54.07
N ASP A 654 5.37 -61.62 54.93
CA ASP A 654 4.43 -61.73 56.06
C ASP A 654 4.30 -60.38 56.83
N SER A 655 3.35 -60.28 57.78
CA SER A 655 3.31 -59.37 58.95
C SER A 655 3.26 -57.82 58.70
N SER A 656 2.15 -57.14 58.98
CA SER A 656 1.81 -56.40 60.25
C SER A 656 2.23 -54.91 60.25
N SER A 657 1.53 -53.91 60.84
CA SER A 657 0.32 -53.86 61.70
C SER A 657 -0.31 -52.45 61.79
N SER A 658 -1.65 -52.39 61.94
CA SER A 658 -2.51 -51.40 62.69
C SER A 658 -2.13 -49.92 62.90
N SER A 659 -2.99 -49.00 62.38
CA SER A 659 -3.69 -47.87 63.07
C SER A 659 -4.48 -47.06 62.00
N ASP A 660 -5.81 -46.81 62.09
CA ASP A 660 -6.62 -46.00 63.04
C ASP A 660 -6.48 -44.46 62.77
N SER A 661 -7.53 -43.65 62.50
CA SER A 661 -8.99 -43.88 62.43
C SER A 661 -9.76 -42.84 61.56
N SER A 662 -11.01 -43.18 61.17
CA SER A 662 -12.25 -42.34 61.13
C SER A 662 -12.19 -40.83 60.75
N SER A 663 -12.77 -40.37 59.62
CA SER A 663 -14.18 -39.89 59.46
C SER A 663 -14.43 -38.41 59.85
N SER A 664 -15.39 -37.61 59.34
CA SER A 664 -16.24 -37.55 58.11
C SER A 664 -17.20 -36.35 58.26
N SER A 665 -17.80 -35.84 57.17
CA SER A 665 -18.93 -34.87 57.15
C SER A 665 -18.62 -33.41 57.55
N ASP A 666 -19.09 -32.37 56.82
CA ASP A 666 -20.46 -31.78 56.62
C ASP A 666 -20.92 -30.97 57.87
N SER A 667 -21.60 -29.81 57.80
CA SER A 667 -22.13 -29.03 56.67
C SER A 667 -22.33 -27.52 57.02
N ASP A 668 -22.75 -26.73 56.03
CA ASP A 668 -23.45 -25.42 55.99
C ASP A 668 -23.80 -24.63 57.28
N SER A 669 -23.76 -23.28 57.19
CA SER A 669 -24.95 -22.39 57.41
C SER A 669 -24.66 -20.88 57.27
N ASP A 670 -25.69 -20.11 56.93
CA ASP A 670 -25.70 -18.63 56.87
C ASP A 670 -25.70 -17.93 58.24
N SER A 671 -25.37 -16.63 58.27
CA SER A 671 -26.27 -15.62 58.88
C SER A 671 -25.84 -14.18 58.55
N SER A 672 -26.83 -13.30 58.38
CA SER A 672 -26.69 -11.84 58.27
C SER A 672 -27.19 -11.17 59.55
N ILE A 673 -26.60 -10.03 59.94
CA ILE A 673 -27.18 -9.11 60.95
C ILE A 673 -26.75 -7.66 60.62
N ASP A 674 -27.71 -6.74 60.62
CA ASP A 674 -27.47 -5.29 60.52
C ASP A 674 -27.14 -4.68 61.90
N THR A 675 -26.36 -3.59 61.92
CA THR A 675 -26.39 -2.60 63.03
C THR A 675 -26.08 -1.19 62.50
N SER A 676 -26.58 -0.16 63.20
CA SER A 676 -26.73 1.19 62.63
C SER A 676 -26.26 2.33 63.53
N SER A 677 -25.67 3.35 62.89
CA SER A 677 -25.78 4.79 63.18
C SER A 677 -25.12 5.42 64.44
N SER A 678 -24.74 6.70 64.27
CA SER A 678 -24.53 7.75 65.32
C SER A 678 -23.17 7.71 66.07
N SER A 679 -22.56 8.81 66.58
CA SER A 679 -22.97 10.24 66.73
C SER A 679 -21.79 11.24 66.75
N SER A 680 -22.08 12.54 66.50
CA SER A 680 -21.38 13.77 66.98
C SER A 680 -19.99 14.14 66.39
N SER A 681 -19.50 15.40 66.39
CA SER A 681 -19.92 16.69 66.99
C SER A 681 -19.53 17.89 66.06
N SER A 682 -20.38 18.91 65.79
CA SER A 682 -20.68 20.18 66.53
C SER A 682 -19.77 21.41 66.23
N CYS A 683 -20.38 22.51 65.73
CA CYS A 683 -20.24 23.98 66.05
C CYS A 683 -18.84 24.63 66.29
N THR A 684 -18.52 25.91 66.00
CA THR A 684 -19.17 27.18 65.50
C THR A 684 -18.04 28.14 65.01
N GLY A 685 -18.14 29.42 64.58
CA GLY A 685 -19.20 30.47 64.46
C GLY A 685 -18.55 31.88 64.22
N TYR A 686 -19.33 32.99 64.21
CA TYR A 686 -18.91 34.43 64.09
C TYR A 686 -18.29 34.90 62.74
N ASN A 687 -18.52 36.13 62.20
CA ASN A 687 -19.53 37.19 62.46
C ASN A 687 -19.73 38.15 61.25
N SER A 688 -20.82 38.95 61.27
CA SER A 688 -21.21 40.24 60.60
C SER A 688 -20.37 40.89 59.44
N SER A 689 -20.91 41.72 58.53
CA SER A 689 -21.92 42.81 58.72
C SER A 689 -22.72 43.21 57.45
N ASP A 690 -23.63 44.18 57.64
CA ASP A 690 -24.66 44.82 56.77
C ASP A 690 -24.10 45.63 55.56
N THR A 691 -24.84 46.25 54.61
CA THR A 691 -26.17 46.94 54.61
C THR A 691 -26.95 46.89 53.26
N ASN A 692 -28.21 47.37 53.25
CA ASN A 692 -29.09 47.57 52.08
C ASN A 692 -28.72 48.80 51.20
N SER A 693 -29.21 48.86 49.94
CA SER A 693 -30.23 49.84 49.45
C SER A 693 -30.25 50.06 47.91
N ASP A 694 -31.46 49.89 47.34
CA ASP A 694 -32.19 50.75 46.37
C ASP A 694 -31.65 51.17 44.98
N ASN A 695 -32.57 51.06 44.00
CA ASN A 695 -32.75 51.87 42.76
C ASN A 695 -31.68 51.82 41.61
N ASP A 696 -32.01 52.02 40.32
CA ASP A 696 -33.32 52.27 39.67
C ASP A 696 -33.39 51.87 38.18
N SER A 697 -34.63 51.76 37.68
CA SER A 697 -35.08 52.07 36.31
C SER A 697 -34.64 51.24 35.07
N ASN A 698 -35.66 50.92 34.24
CA ASN A 698 -35.71 50.99 32.77
C ASN A 698 -34.65 50.27 31.88
N SER A 699 -35.02 49.57 30.79
CA SER A 699 -36.32 49.49 30.10
C SER A 699 -36.45 48.24 29.19
N SER A 700 -37.68 47.75 29.04
CA SER A 700 -38.13 46.99 27.86
C SER A 700 -38.66 47.99 26.81
N PRO A 701 -38.78 47.65 25.50
CA PRO A 701 -39.93 46.82 25.07
C PRO A 701 -39.77 45.95 23.79
N SER A 702 -40.57 44.87 23.71
CA SER A 702 -41.29 44.37 22.49
C SER A 702 -40.49 43.89 21.26
N LEU A 703 -40.96 43.06 20.31
CA LEU A 703 -42.11 42.16 20.03
C LEU A 703 -41.64 41.23 18.86
N SER A 704 -42.19 40.07 18.48
CA SER A 704 -43.32 39.21 18.88
C SER A 704 -42.85 37.73 18.81
N ASN A 705 -43.33 36.76 19.59
CA ASN A 705 -44.67 36.16 19.73
C ASN A 705 -45.19 35.42 18.47
N SER A 706 -45.69 34.19 18.66
CA SER A 706 -46.44 33.31 17.71
C SER A 706 -45.65 32.72 16.50
N ASP A 707 -45.91 31.51 15.99
CA ASP A 707 -46.60 30.34 16.60
C ASP A 707 -46.39 28.99 15.84
N TYR A 708 -46.81 27.91 16.52
CA TYR A 708 -47.34 26.65 15.99
C TYR A 708 -46.52 25.61 15.17
N SER A 709 -46.95 24.37 15.44
CA SER A 709 -46.95 23.15 14.61
C SER A 709 -45.65 22.38 14.37
N SER A 710 -45.63 21.22 15.03
CA SER A 710 -45.09 19.97 14.50
C SER A 710 -45.49 19.71 13.04
N ASP A 711 -44.65 18.97 12.32
CA ASP A 711 -45.19 17.88 11.51
C ASP A 711 -44.25 16.65 11.47
N ARG A 712 -44.85 15.46 11.48
CA ARG A 712 -44.17 14.16 11.31
C ARG A 712 -44.86 13.46 10.13
N GLU A 713 -44.25 13.43 8.95
CA GLU A 713 -44.76 12.57 7.88
C GLU A 713 -43.83 11.40 7.52
N TYR A 714 -44.42 10.20 7.60
CA TYR A 714 -43.93 8.97 6.99
C TYR A 714 -44.00 9.10 5.46
N ARG A 715 -42.96 8.69 4.72
CA ARG A 715 -43.20 8.18 3.36
C ARG A 715 -42.26 7.08 2.92
N SER A 716 -42.83 6.16 2.14
CA SER A 716 -42.27 4.82 1.94
C SER A 716 -41.95 4.52 0.47
N LYS A 717 -41.09 3.50 0.29
CA LYS A 717 -41.03 2.57 -0.86
C LYS A 717 -41.31 3.17 -2.26
N ARG A 718 -40.28 3.20 -3.11
CA ARG A 718 -40.49 2.87 -4.53
C ARG A 718 -39.38 1.99 -5.11
N ARG A 719 -39.75 0.75 -5.47
CA ARG A 719 -38.95 -0.13 -6.33
C ARG A 719 -38.92 0.43 -7.76
N ARG A 720 -37.83 0.19 -8.49
CA ARG A 720 -37.88 -0.15 -9.91
C ARG A 720 -36.84 -1.23 -10.21
N ARG A 721 -37.30 -2.33 -10.82
CA ARG A 721 -36.49 -3.14 -11.75
C ARG A 721 -36.72 -2.53 -13.14
N VAL A 722 -35.68 -2.42 -13.96
CA VAL A 722 -35.38 -3.39 -15.03
C VAL A 722 -33.87 -3.62 -14.97
#